data_AF-W7XC95-F1
#
_entry.id   AF-W7XC95-F1
#
_cell.length_a   1.000
_cell.length_b   1.000
_cell.length_c   1.000
_cell.angle_alpha   90.00
_cell.angle_beta   90.00
_cell.angle_gamma   90.00
#
_symmetry.space_group_name_H-M   'P 1'
#
loop_
_entity.id
_entity.type
_entity.pdbx_description
1 polymer ?
#
loop_
_entity_poly.entity_id
_entity_poly.type
_entity_poly.pdbx_seq_one_letter_code
_entity_poly.pdbx_strand_id
1 'polypeptide(L)'
;MIITFSFQKISSYSQTFGILNKRLLSDDTKFNDVVAWDDKSLERFSQNQNKSNYLLLSQSQLKDYCQPIELCQQNQTCINSFNNYRLQQNYMDDNIQYKKAQFSSWSSSMYIDWDDLAAAQKEYLIKMNLQQTFWQSYIINQKYDFIQSIRIYTARQSDGIYYQILSESYLLASSFSQNTYYGGPFACVKRNGRYPEYAFTSTDQFYGFQYQNQHIQTCGNSTSPCSCPYFNQKRLLPIEWRCRPWYQEANDTFYIKFSQPYIDQGLKTVASTSTFKIVKSQKNTYSIQDELNYQQDAVQAMDLYLQNIQTRFLQNFEDEEYSYLVSTNPSKNSTDYTPLIMAHPSMNISTQQNIYDVEFQNEQSNDNDKYMYANQTSFLSEIFTIENSCKELIQMNNSYIRTIVKDGQQYLTRFSPIFVCYGNLYEQYSSKVAYYVKSISYQKRDKSTKEVSQMMEFMVKTIFILVIVAILFISIIFFILLKYFLKHNFEIPIAIVSKVIQEADCESIYILNTKIESGQLKTSLELKNLIFTINKVILQFQEKINKKLQNKEDNFSQIQKKYLKSINTFYTFSHKTGLGMCLNNLSVLYMLQKNYQKAIDFMNIANLITNQIFEENTQSLILTNKIAKINSNQMQAIQRTKFSFNLIDKLFLNVIKLIIQKPVSKLQTRLYQINFIQMIMMIQMKLKDSINNPFLVTMINKF
;
A
#
# COMPACT_ATOMS: atom_id res chain seq x y z
N MET A 1 -8.64 11.73 2.95
CA MET A 1 -7.43 11.26 3.68
C MET A 1 -6.20 12.07 3.32
N ILE A 2 -5.70 12.05 2.08
CA ILE A 2 -4.51 12.86 1.69
C ILE A 2 -4.69 14.36 1.97
N ILE A 3 -5.81 14.95 1.55
CA ILE A 3 -6.12 16.37 1.77
C ILE A 3 -6.17 16.71 3.28
N THR A 4 -6.81 15.84 4.06
CA THR A 4 -6.83 15.92 5.53
C THR A 4 -5.43 15.93 6.13
N PHE A 5 -4.54 15.04 5.67
CA PHE A 5 -3.14 15.03 6.10
C PHE A 5 -2.40 16.31 5.74
N SER A 6 -2.67 16.91 4.58
CA SER A 6 -2.05 18.20 4.20
C SER A 6 -2.49 19.33 5.14
N PHE A 7 -3.79 19.47 5.42
CA PHE A 7 -4.28 20.45 6.38
C PHE A 7 -3.75 20.20 7.80
N GLN A 8 -3.66 18.93 8.23
CA GLN A 8 -3.08 18.58 9.52
C GLN A 8 -1.60 18.95 9.60
N LYS A 9 -0.81 18.69 8.55
CA LYS A 9 0.60 19.06 8.46
C LYS A 9 0.76 20.58 8.62
N ILE A 10 -0.02 21.36 7.87
CA ILE A 10 -0.04 22.83 7.97
C ILE A 10 -0.39 23.28 9.40
N SER A 11 -1.44 22.73 10.00
CA SER A 11 -1.83 23.03 11.39
C SER A 11 -0.68 22.79 12.37
N SER A 12 0.01 21.65 12.25
CA SER A 12 1.16 21.31 13.11
C SER A 12 2.33 22.29 12.97
N TYR A 13 2.66 22.73 11.74
CA TYR A 13 3.71 23.73 11.52
C TYR A 13 3.29 25.14 11.96
N SER A 14 2.05 25.56 11.67
CA SER A 14 1.46 26.81 12.17
C SER A 14 1.57 26.90 13.68
N GLN A 15 1.20 25.83 14.39
CA GLN A 15 1.29 25.77 15.85
C GLN A 15 2.74 25.80 16.33
N THR A 16 3.62 25.00 15.73
CA THR A 16 5.01 24.91 16.19
C THR A 16 5.72 26.24 16.05
N PHE A 17 5.55 26.92 14.91
CA PHE A 17 6.10 28.24 14.71
C PHE A 17 5.42 29.28 15.59
N GLY A 18 4.10 29.18 15.79
CA GLY A 18 3.35 30.11 16.64
C GLY A 18 3.80 30.06 18.09
N ILE A 19 3.99 28.85 18.62
CA ILE A 19 4.55 28.61 19.96
C ILE A 19 5.98 29.12 20.06
N LEU A 20 6.81 28.93 19.02
CA LEU A 20 8.17 29.43 19.02
C LEU A 20 8.19 30.96 19.01
N ASN A 21 7.38 31.61 18.18
CA ASN A 21 7.21 33.07 18.20
C ASN A 21 6.72 33.57 19.57
N LYS A 22 5.73 32.89 20.17
CA LYS A 22 5.25 33.21 21.52
C LYS A 22 6.38 33.18 22.55
N ARG A 23 7.28 32.18 22.48
CA ARG A 23 8.45 32.09 23.37
C ARG A 23 9.50 33.16 23.07
N LEU A 24 9.77 33.47 21.81
CA LEU A 24 10.71 34.52 21.43
C LEU A 24 10.22 35.91 21.89
N LEU A 25 8.91 36.11 21.90
CA LEU A 25 8.26 37.35 22.34
C LEU A 25 7.95 37.37 23.85
N SER A 26 8.22 36.28 24.60
CA SER A 26 8.04 36.28 26.05
C SER A 26 9.18 37.01 26.76
N ASP A 27 8.88 37.47 27.97
CA ASP A 27 9.87 38.13 28.83
C ASP A 27 11.00 37.18 29.29
N ASP A 28 10.80 35.86 29.16
CA ASP A 28 11.80 34.85 29.50
C ASP A 28 12.94 34.81 28.47
N THR A 29 12.67 35.24 27.22
CA THR A 29 13.69 35.32 26.16
C THR A 29 14.16 36.76 26.00
N LYS A 30 15.20 37.13 26.75
CA LYS A 30 15.76 38.49 26.67
C LYS A 30 16.42 38.69 25.31
N PHE A 31 16.29 39.89 24.76
CA PHE A 31 16.95 40.25 23.50
C PHE A 31 18.45 39.91 23.50
N ASN A 32 19.15 40.26 24.58
CA ASN A 32 20.59 40.02 24.71
C ASN A 32 20.95 38.53 24.68
N ASP A 33 20.03 37.63 25.04
CA ASP A 33 20.26 36.18 24.94
C ASP A 33 20.12 35.69 23.49
N VAL A 34 19.34 36.40 22.67
CA VAL A 34 19.12 36.10 21.25
C VAL A 34 20.25 36.63 20.38
N VAL A 35 20.73 37.84 20.67
CA VAL A 35 21.71 38.57 19.83
C VAL A 35 23.09 38.72 20.45
N ALA A 36 23.40 37.99 21.54
CA ALA A 36 24.69 38.05 22.23
C ALA A 36 25.86 38.16 21.22
N TRP A 37 26.42 39.36 21.11
CA TRP A 37 27.44 39.72 20.12
C TRP A 37 28.81 39.14 20.48
N ASP A 38 28.99 38.85 21.76
CA ASP A 38 30.13 38.13 22.31
C ASP A 38 29.94 36.65 21.96
N ASP A 39 30.58 36.23 20.87
CA ASP A 39 30.63 34.86 20.42
C ASP A 39 31.28 34.02 21.53
N LYS A 40 30.47 33.43 22.42
CA LYS A 40 30.96 32.59 23.53
C LYS A 40 31.59 31.29 23.04
N SER A 41 31.58 31.03 21.73
CA SER A 41 32.30 29.95 21.08
C SER A 41 33.19 30.51 19.97
N LEU A 42 34.51 30.31 20.08
CA LEU A 42 35.50 30.65 19.04
C LEU A 42 35.35 29.81 17.76
N GLU A 43 34.54 28.75 17.77
CA GLU A 43 34.44 27.76 16.70
C GLU A 43 32.99 27.49 16.32
N ARG A 44 32.45 28.20 15.32
CA ARG A 44 31.23 27.74 14.62
C ARG A 44 31.17 28.02 13.13
N PHE A 45 32.01 28.90 12.60
CA PHE A 45 32.15 29.05 11.15
C PHE A 45 33.30 28.16 10.68
N SER A 46 33.04 27.35 9.66
CA SER A 46 34.14 26.70 8.92
C SER A 46 35.12 27.77 8.45
N GLN A 47 36.42 27.47 8.48
CA GLN A 47 37.44 28.40 7.96
C GLN A 47 36.98 28.94 6.60
N ASN A 48 36.91 30.27 6.47
CA ASN A 48 36.46 31.03 5.31
C ASN A 48 34.94 31.27 5.14
N GLN A 49 34.10 31.04 6.15
CA GLN A 49 32.70 31.50 6.12
C GLN A 49 32.52 32.84 6.84
N ASN A 50 31.95 33.83 6.14
CA ASN A 50 31.60 35.13 6.71
C ASN A 50 30.38 35.00 7.65
N LYS A 51 30.34 35.85 8.69
CA LYS A 51 29.21 35.98 9.62
C LYS A 51 27.91 36.19 8.81
N SER A 52 26.83 35.48 9.17
CA SER A 52 25.53 35.69 8.55
C SER A 52 25.07 37.13 8.82
N ASN A 53 24.87 37.91 7.76
CA ASN A 53 24.28 39.23 7.89
C ASN A 53 22.77 39.06 8.19
N TYR A 54 22.29 39.63 9.29
CA TYR A 54 20.85 39.78 9.55
C TYR A 54 20.31 40.88 8.62
N LEU A 55 19.99 40.53 7.37
CA LEU A 55 19.61 41.50 6.36
C LEU A 55 18.10 41.66 6.31
N LEU A 56 17.61 42.57 7.14
CA LEU A 56 16.23 43.02 7.16
C LEU A 56 16.06 44.16 6.14
N LEU A 57 15.15 43.98 5.20
CA LEU A 57 14.83 44.96 4.17
C LEU A 57 13.44 45.54 4.40
N SER A 58 13.28 46.84 4.18
CA SER A 58 11.95 47.43 4.09
C SER A 58 11.30 47.09 2.74
N GLN A 59 10.06 46.60 2.75
CA GLN A 59 9.28 46.38 1.52
C GLN A 59 8.96 47.69 0.78
N SER A 60 9.07 48.81 1.49
CA SER A 60 8.77 50.15 1.01
C SER A 60 10.02 50.89 0.55
N GLN A 61 11.22 50.35 0.75
CA GLN A 61 12.46 50.90 0.22
C GLN A 61 12.91 50.13 -1.02
N LEU A 62 12.80 50.77 -2.19
CA LEU A 62 13.09 50.11 -3.46
C LEU A 62 14.58 49.77 -3.62
N LYS A 63 15.47 50.60 -3.08
CA LYS A 63 16.93 50.40 -3.12
C LYS A 63 17.32 49.06 -2.50
N ASP A 64 16.84 48.79 -1.30
CA ASP A 64 17.06 47.57 -0.52
C ASP A 64 16.66 46.31 -1.32
N TYR A 65 15.52 46.39 -2.00
CA TYR A 65 15.01 45.31 -2.82
C TYR A 65 15.79 45.12 -4.14
N CYS A 66 16.10 46.23 -4.84
CA CYS A 66 16.60 46.20 -6.20
C CYS A 66 18.11 46.07 -6.30
N GLN A 67 18.88 46.42 -5.27
CA GLN A 67 20.35 46.35 -5.31
C GLN A 67 20.90 45.00 -5.83
N PRO A 68 20.35 43.82 -5.48
CA PRO A 68 20.86 42.55 -6.00
C PRO A 68 20.72 42.36 -7.52
N ILE A 69 19.85 43.13 -8.21
CA ILE A 69 19.72 43.07 -9.67
C ILE A 69 21.03 43.45 -10.39
N GLU A 70 21.88 44.24 -9.74
CA GLU A 70 23.17 44.68 -10.28
C GLU A 70 24.12 43.50 -10.53
N LEU A 71 23.92 42.38 -9.82
CA LEU A 71 24.64 41.12 -10.04
C LEU A 71 24.30 40.47 -11.39
N CYS A 72 23.15 40.79 -12.00
CA CYS A 72 22.77 40.27 -13.31
C CYS A 72 23.52 40.91 -14.48
N GLN A 73 24.12 42.10 -14.29
CA GLN A 73 24.72 42.88 -15.37
C GLN A 73 23.73 43.03 -16.56
N GLN A 74 24.13 42.62 -17.78
CA GLN A 74 23.30 42.66 -18.99
C GLN A 74 22.60 41.33 -19.31
N ASN A 75 22.66 40.33 -18.42
CA ASN A 75 22.08 39.01 -18.68
C ASN A 75 20.54 39.07 -18.55
N GLN A 76 19.84 39.02 -19.68
CA GLN A 76 18.37 39.12 -19.70
C GLN A 76 17.68 37.93 -19.01
N THR A 77 18.22 36.72 -19.12
CA THR A 77 17.68 35.55 -18.42
C THR A 77 17.75 35.75 -16.91
N CYS A 78 18.87 36.28 -16.42
CA CYS A 78 19.06 36.62 -15.03
C CYS A 78 18.06 37.70 -14.57
N ILE A 79 17.92 38.79 -15.34
CA ILE A 79 16.98 39.88 -15.04
C ILE A 79 15.54 39.35 -15.01
N ASN A 80 15.16 38.52 -15.97
CA ASN A 80 13.85 37.88 -16.02
C ASN A 80 13.61 36.98 -14.79
N SER A 81 14.63 36.21 -14.39
CA SER A 81 14.58 35.40 -13.17
C SER A 81 14.48 36.26 -11.90
N PHE A 82 15.21 37.38 -11.82
CA PHE A 82 15.13 38.33 -10.71
C PHE A 82 13.73 38.92 -10.58
N ASN A 83 13.12 39.32 -11.70
CA ASN A 83 11.79 39.90 -11.77
C ASN A 83 10.68 38.90 -11.42
N ASN A 84 10.93 37.60 -11.57
CA ASN A 84 9.99 36.56 -11.18
C ASN A 84 10.12 36.21 -9.69
N TYR A 85 9.34 36.90 -8.85
CA TYR A 85 9.31 36.65 -7.40
C TYR A 85 9.09 35.17 -7.02
N ARG A 86 8.32 34.40 -7.81
CA ARG A 86 8.02 33.00 -7.50
C ARG A 86 9.27 32.12 -7.50
N LEU A 87 10.30 32.48 -8.26
CA LEU A 87 11.55 31.73 -8.30
C LEU A 87 12.35 31.82 -7.00
N GLN A 88 12.07 32.79 -6.12
CA GLN A 88 12.71 32.86 -4.81
C GLN A 88 12.42 31.61 -3.94
N GLN A 89 11.36 30.85 -4.23
CA GLN A 89 11.08 29.60 -3.52
C GLN A 89 12.04 28.47 -3.94
N ASN A 90 12.64 28.55 -5.13
CA ASN A 90 13.62 27.60 -5.66
C ASN A 90 15.03 28.18 -5.61
N TYR A 91 15.35 28.91 -4.55
CA TYR A 91 16.53 29.78 -4.52
C TYR A 91 17.88 29.05 -4.57
N MET A 92 17.91 27.73 -4.34
CA MET A 92 19.13 26.94 -4.47
C MET A 92 19.55 26.72 -5.93
N ASP A 93 18.65 26.97 -6.89
CA ASP A 93 18.88 26.71 -8.32
C ASP A 93 19.48 27.93 -9.05
N ASP A 94 19.49 29.11 -8.44
CA ASP A 94 20.00 30.37 -9.02
C ASP A 94 20.69 31.21 -7.94
N ASN A 95 21.95 31.60 -8.17
CA ASN A 95 22.74 32.38 -7.21
C ASN A 95 22.06 33.71 -6.84
N ILE A 96 21.29 34.32 -7.75
CA ILE A 96 20.60 35.57 -7.45
C ILE A 96 19.33 35.34 -6.63
N GLN A 97 18.55 34.30 -6.94
CA GLN A 97 17.51 33.87 -6.01
C GLN A 97 18.10 33.50 -4.64
N TYR A 98 19.25 32.82 -4.58
CA TYR A 98 19.94 32.48 -3.32
C TYR A 98 20.24 33.73 -2.50
N LYS A 99 20.78 34.78 -3.15
CA LYS A 99 21.02 36.08 -2.50
C LYS A 99 19.73 36.72 -2.02
N LYS A 100 18.66 36.75 -2.83
CA LYS A 100 17.36 37.31 -2.44
C LYS A 100 16.75 36.57 -1.25
N ALA A 101 16.90 35.26 -1.20
CA ALA A 101 16.41 34.44 -0.09
C ALA A 101 17.18 34.64 1.22
N GLN A 102 18.37 35.27 1.21
CA GLN A 102 19.05 35.64 2.45
C GLN A 102 18.35 36.80 3.19
N PHE A 103 17.54 37.59 2.48
CA PHE A 103 16.86 38.74 3.05
C PHE A 103 15.49 38.35 3.60
N SER A 104 15.13 39.00 4.70
CA SER A 104 13.74 39.06 5.14
C SER A 104 13.20 40.45 5.00
N SER A 105 11.89 40.55 4.86
CA SER A 105 11.24 41.82 4.59
C SER A 105 10.26 42.19 5.68
N TRP A 106 10.16 43.48 5.94
CA TRP A 106 9.18 44.03 6.85
C TRP A 106 8.44 45.21 6.21
N SER A 107 7.24 45.49 6.70
CA SER A 107 6.48 46.67 6.31
C SER A 107 5.73 47.25 7.50
N SER A 108 5.42 48.54 7.41
CA SER A 108 4.60 49.27 8.38
C SER A 108 3.74 50.30 7.65
N SER A 109 2.60 50.63 8.23
CA SER A 109 1.76 51.74 7.77
C SER A 109 2.31 53.11 8.16
N MET A 110 3.25 53.15 9.12
CA MET A 110 3.75 54.39 9.74
C MET A 110 5.23 54.66 9.47
N TYR A 111 6.01 53.65 9.11
CA TYR A 111 7.47 53.74 8.93
C TYR A 111 7.88 53.13 7.59
N ILE A 112 8.85 53.75 6.94
CA ILE A 112 9.44 53.27 5.69
C ILE A 112 10.88 52.82 5.92
N ASP A 113 11.62 53.53 6.77
CA ASP A 113 13.06 53.32 6.92
C ASP A 113 13.36 52.56 8.22
N TRP A 114 14.40 51.72 8.17
CA TRP A 114 14.86 50.95 9.34
C TRP A 114 15.31 51.86 10.48
N ASP A 115 15.96 52.97 10.15
CA ASP A 115 16.54 53.87 11.14
C ASP A 115 15.48 54.56 12.00
N ASP A 116 14.30 54.82 11.42
CA ASP A 116 13.14 55.42 12.10
C ASP A 116 12.48 54.49 13.13
N LEU A 117 12.77 53.19 13.09
CA LEU A 117 12.18 52.23 14.02
C LEU A 117 12.75 52.39 15.44
N ALA A 118 11.84 52.38 16.42
CA ALA A 118 12.18 52.33 17.83
C ALA A 118 12.91 51.03 18.21
N ALA A 119 13.65 51.04 19.32
CA ALA A 119 14.41 49.86 19.78
C ALA A 119 13.54 48.59 19.91
N ALA A 120 12.34 48.72 20.49
CA ALA A 120 11.40 47.60 20.65
C ALA A 120 10.84 47.05 19.32
N GLN A 121 10.88 47.85 18.24
CA GLN A 121 10.48 47.44 16.90
C GLN A 121 11.60 46.67 16.21
N LYS A 122 12.83 47.20 16.29
CA LYS A 122 14.05 46.54 15.82
C LYS A 122 14.24 45.19 16.52
N GLU A 123 14.06 45.14 17.85
CA GLU A 123 14.11 43.90 18.63
C GLU A 123 13.11 42.86 18.12
N TYR A 124 11.85 43.26 17.91
CA TYR A 124 10.82 42.38 17.38
C TYR A 124 11.22 41.79 16.02
N LEU A 125 11.68 42.64 15.09
CA LEU A 125 12.08 42.21 13.75
C LEU A 125 13.28 41.25 13.79
N ILE A 126 14.26 41.51 14.65
CA ILE A 126 15.43 40.63 14.84
C ILE A 126 14.99 39.28 15.43
N LYS A 127 14.10 39.27 16.43
CA LYS A 127 13.56 38.04 17.01
C LYS A 127 12.79 37.23 15.97
N MET A 128 11.96 37.86 15.13
CA MET A 128 11.28 37.18 14.03
C MET A 128 12.24 36.71 12.94
N ASN A 129 13.38 37.38 12.77
CA ASN A 129 14.44 36.95 11.86
C ASN A 129 15.14 35.66 12.29
N LEU A 130 15.22 35.38 13.59
CA LEU A 130 15.65 34.05 14.04
C LEU A 130 14.68 32.95 13.56
N GLN A 131 13.37 33.24 13.57
CA GLN A 131 12.34 32.30 13.15
C GLN A 131 12.38 31.98 11.65
N GLN A 132 12.83 32.93 10.82
CA GLN A 132 12.90 32.78 9.36
C GLN A 132 13.56 31.47 8.93
N THR A 133 14.66 31.06 9.57
CA THR A 133 15.41 29.85 9.18
C THR A 133 14.50 28.62 9.18
N PHE A 134 13.61 28.50 10.16
CA PHE A 134 12.65 27.41 10.26
C PHE A 134 11.53 27.53 9.22
N TRP A 135 11.05 28.75 8.95
CA TRP A 135 10.04 28.99 7.92
C TRP A 135 10.55 28.65 6.52
N GLN A 136 11.76 29.09 6.16
CA GLN A 136 12.37 28.78 4.88
C GLN A 136 12.62 27.29 4.72
N SER A 137 13.17 26.64 5.76
CA SER A 137 13.37 25.19 5.78
C SER A 137 12.05 24.45 5.55
N TYR A 138 10.96 24.93 6.15
CA TYR A 138 9.65 24.33 5.91
C TYR A 138 9.20 24.51 4.47
N ILE A 139 9.22 25.73 3.89
CA ILE A 139 8.80 25.98 2.50
C ILE A 139 9.55 25.08 1.50
N ILE A 140 10.87 24.95 1.63
CA ILE A 140 11.70 24.13 0.73
C ILE A 140 11.31 22.65 0.78
N ASN A 141 10.91 22.16 1.95
CA ASN A 141 10.57 20.76 2.17
C ASN A 141 9.11 20.40 1.76
N GLN A 142 8.43 21.26 1.00
CA GLN A 142 7.04 21.06 0.55
C GLN A 142 6.91 20.63 -0.91
N LYS A 143 8.01 20.28 -1.59
CA LYS A 143 8.02 19.95 -3.03
C LYS A 143 6.97 18.91 -3.44
N TYR A 144 6.62 17.98 -2.55
CA TYR A 144 5.65 16.91 -2.80
C TYR A 144 4.32 17.06 -2.04
N ASP A 145 4.10 18.20 -1.38
CA ASP A 145 2.86 18.46 -0.66
C ASP A 145 1.73 18.86 -1.62
N PHE A 146 0.52 18.36 -1.36
CA PHE A 146 -0.68 18.69 -2.14
C PHE A 146 -1.16 20.13 -1.92
N ILE A 147 -0.98 20.63 -0.70
CA ILE A 147 -1.25 22.01 -0.32
C ILE A 147 0.07 22.55 0.22
N GLN A 148 0.60 23.57 -0.45
CA GLN A 148 1.88 24.19 -0.12
C GLN A 148 1.63 25.51 0.61
N SER A 149 2.50 25.88 1.55
CA SER A 149 2.54 27.22 2.13
C SER A 149 3.57 28.07 1.38
N ILE A 150 3.12 29.18 0.82
CA ILE A 150 3.95 30.03 -0.05
C ILE A 150 4.54 31.24 0.65
N ARG A 151 3.88 31.71 1.72
CA ARG A 151 4.28 32.87 2.53
C ARG A 151 4.03 32.54 3.98
N ILE A 152 4.97 32.94 4.82
CA ILE A 152 4.85 32.83 6.27
C ILE A 152 5.26 34.17 6.83
N TYR A 153 4.39 34.72 7.64
CA TYR A 153 4.52 36.07 8.12
C TYR A 153 3.90 36.25 9.49
N THR A 154 4.17 37.40 10.09
CA THR A 154 3.61 37.78 11.38
C THR A 154 3.35 39.28 11.41
N ALA A 155 2.23 39.67 12.01
CA ALA A 155 1.84 41.05 12.17
C ALA A 155 1.67 41.37 13.66
N ARG A 156 2.28 42.47 14.12
CA ARG A 156 2.26 42.89 15.53
C ARG A 156 1.09 43.82 15.82
N GLN A 157 0.42 43.61 16.95
CA GLN A 157 -0.77 44.35 17.34
C GLN A 157 -0.49 45.82 17.67
N SER A 158 0.60 46.11 18.39
CA SER A 158 0.86 47.43 18.95
C SER A 158 1.07 48.50 17.88
N ASP A 159 1.75 48.17 16.78
CA ASP A 159 2.19 49.13 15.78
C ASP A 159 1.99 48.68 14.32
N GLY A 160 1.42 47.50 14.10
CA GLY A 160 1.12 47.00 12.76
C GLY A 160 2.36 46.61 11.96
N ILE A 161 3.54 46.46 12.61
CA ILE A 161 4.73 45.93 11.93
C ILE A 161 4.42 44.54 11.43
N TYR A 162 4.62 44.36 10.14
CA TYR A 162 4.45 43.11 9.42
C TYR A 162 5.82 42.60 9.01
N TYR A 163 6.08 41.33 9.29
CA TYR A 163 7.32 40.66 8.99
C TYR A 163 7.05 39.41 8.16
N GLN A 164 7.75 39.23 7.05
CA GLN A 164 7.63 38.04 6.21
C GLN A 164 8.98 37.59 5.67
N ILE A 165 9.05 36.30 5.35
CA ILE A 165 10.16 35.74 4.57
C ILE A 165 9.91 35.87 3.08
N LEU A 166 10.99 35.84 2.29
CA LEU A 166 11.00 36.05 0.85
C LEU A 166 10.62 37.48 0.48
N SER A 167 11.60 38.23 -0.01
CA SER A 167 11.48 39.67 -0.22
C SER A 167 10.53 40.00 -1.37
N GLU A 168 9.47 40.76 -1.10
CA GLU A 168 8.57 41.36 -2.10
C GLU A 168 8.55 42.87 -1.87
N SER A 169 8.89 43.67 -2.88
CA SER A 169 8.73 45.12 -2.77
C SER A 169 7.28 45.48 -3.00
N TYR A 170 6.67 46.11 -2.00
CA TYR A 170 5.28 46.55 -2.10
C TYR A 170 5.11 47.68 -3.12
N LEU A 171 6.12 48.54 -3.26
CA LEU A 171 6.12 49.62 -4.26
C LEU A 171 6.05 49.09 -5.70
N LEU A 172 6.64 47.92 -5.96
CA LEU A 172 6.57 47.26 -7.26
C LEU A 172 5.26 46.49 -7.45
N ALA A 173 4.80 45.79 -6.42
CA ALA A 173 3.65 44.88 -6.49
C ALA A 173 2.29 45.58 -6.49
N SER A 174 2.21 46.78 -5.88
CA SER A 174 0.95 47.51 -5.73
C SER A 174 0.65 48.38 -6.96
N SER A 175 -0.60 48.36 -7.42
CA SER A 175 -1.02 49.22 -8.54
C SER A 175 -1.12 50.69 -8.12
N PHE A 176 -1.46 51.00 -6.85
CA PHE A 176 -1.60 52.39 -6.42
C PHE A 176 -0.26 53.12 -6.35
N SER A 177 0.83 52.42 -6.03
CA SER A 177 2.16 53.02 -5.89
C SER A 177 2.71 53.47 -7.24
N GLN A 178 2.17 52.99 -8.36
CA GLN A 178 2.61 53.42 -9.69
C GLN A 178 2.24 54.87 -10.05
N ASN A 179 1.41 55.52 -9.23
CA ASN A 179 1.05 56.92 -9.41
C ASN A 179 2.22 57.87 -9.10
N THR A 180 2.45 58.84 -9.98
CA THR A 180 3.52 59.84 -9.86
C THR A 180 3.41 60.73 -8.63
N TYR A 181 2.20 60.94 -8.10
CA TYR A 181 1.97 61.66 -6.84
C TYR A 181 2.72 61.03 -5.66
N TYR A 182 2.86 59.70 -5.67
CA TYR A 182 3.53 58.94 -4.63
C TYR A 182 5.02 58.66 -4.93
N GLY A 183 5.57 59.21 -6.02
CA GLY A 183 6.95 58.96 -6.46
C GLY A 183 7.10 57.86 -7.52
N GLY A 184 5.99 57.25 -7.97
CA GLY A 184 5.99 56.26 -9.05
C GLY A 184 6.26 56.87 -10.44
N PRO A 185 6.33 56.05 -11.50
CA PRO A 185 6.28 54.59 -11.46
C PRO A 185 7.58 53.99 -10.92
N PHE A 186 7.44 52.94 -10.10
CA PHE A 186 8.53 52.24 -9.45
C PHE A 186 9.02 51.07 -10.30
N ALA A 187 10.34 50.99 -10.49
CA ALA A 187 11.01 49.90 -11.20
C ALA A 187 12.44 49.73 -10.65
N CYS A 188 13.00 48.52 -10.76
CA CYS A 188 14.42 48.26 -10.48
C CYS A 188 15.34 48.84 -11.56
N VAL A 189 15.16 50.13 -11.87
CA VAL A 189 15.96 50.90 -12.83
C VAL A 189 16.32 52.22 -12.17
N LYS A 190 17.62 52.54 -12.14
CA LYS A 190 18.10 53.80 -11.58
C LYS A 190 17.74 54.96 -12.49
N ARG A 191 17.21 56.05 -11.92
CA ARG A 191 17.06 57.36 -12.56
C ARG A 191 18.07 58.32 -11.91
N ASN A 192 18.92 58.95 -12.71
CA ASN A 192 20.00 59.82 -12.21
C ASN A 192 20.88 59.13 -11.14
N GLY A 193 21.17 57.84 -11.33
CA GLY A 193 22.03 57.06 -10.44
C GLY A 193 21.38 56.55 -9.14
N ARG A 194 20.08 56.81 -8.90
CA ARG A 194 19.34 56.35 -7.72
C ARG A 194 18.06 55.60 -8.11
N TYR A 195 17.61 54.67 -7.26
CA TYR A 195 16.29 54.05 -7.43
C TYR A 195 15.19 55.05 -7.05
N PRO A 196 14.02 55.03 -7.71
CA PRO A 196 12.88 55.83 -7.28
C PRO A 196 12.47 55.52 -5.84
N GLU A 197 12.11 56.56 -5.09
CA GLU A 197 11.74 56.49 -3.67
C GLU A 197 10.30 56.99 -3.49
N TYR A 198 9.64 56.54 -2.43
CA TYR A 198 8.31 57.01 -2.10
C TYR A 198 8.36 58.50 -1.75
N ALA A 199 7.41 59.28 -2.26
CA ALA A 199 7.47 60.75 -2.19
C ALA A 199 7.36 61.32 -0.77
N PHE A 200 6.87 60.53 0.19
CA PHE A 200 6.57 61.00 1.55
C PHE A 200 7.35 60.19 2.59
N THR A 201 8.04 60.88 3.49
CA THR A 201 8.73 60.32 4.66
C THR A 201 7.94 60.51 5.95
N SER A 202 6.94 61.41 5.96
CA SER A 202 6.06 61.65 7.11
C SER A 202 4.59 61.82 6.70
N THR A 203 3.68 61.41 7.59
CA THR A 203 2.22 61.53 7.39
C THR A 203 1.72 62.96 7.37
N ASP A 204 2.54 63.94 7.77
CA ASP A 204 2.22 65.37 7.71
C ASP A 204 2.46 66.00 6.34
N GLN A 205 3.19 65.32 5.45
CA GLN A 205 3.46 65.80 4.10
C GLN A 205 2.27 65.63 3.14
N PHE A 206 1.24 64.88 3.55
CA PHE A 206 0.00 64.69 2.80
C PHE A 206 -1.18 64.37 3.74
N TYR A 207 -2.36 64.05 3.18
CA TYR A 207 -3.56 63.74 3.98
C TYR A 207 -3.51 62.35 4.68
N GLY A 208 -2.49 61.53 4.40
CA GLY A 208 -2.17 60.36 5.21
C GLY A 208 -3.17 59.21 5.15
N PHE A 209 -3.80 58.89 4.02
CA PHE A 209 -4.79 57.79 3.87
C PHE A 209 -5.83 57.67 5.00
N GLN A 210 -6.12 58.79 5.69
CA GLN A 210 -7.03 58.82 6.82
C GLN A 210 -8.44 58.66 6.29
N TYR A 211 -9.20 57.78 6.92
CA TYR A 211 -10.54 57.37 6.52
C TYR A 211 -10.63 56.67 5.17
N GLN A 212 -9.52 56.14 4.68
CA GLN A 212 -9.47 55.35 3.45
C GLN A 212 -9.11 53.90 3.77
N ASN A 213 -9.81 52.97 3.13
CA ASN A 213 -9.45 51.56 3.22
C ASN A 213 -8.20 51.26 2.38
N GLN A 214 -7.74 50.00 2.40
CA GLN A 214 -6.58 49.54 1.62
C GLN A 214 -6.74 49.66 0.09
N HIS A 215 -7.95 49.87 -0.41
CA HIS A 215 -8.28 50.11 -1.81
C HIS A 215 -8.45 51.61 -2.12
N ILE A 216 -8.10 52.49 -1.17
CA ILE A 216 -8.16 53.96 -1.28
C ILE A 216 -9.61 54.47 -1.36
N GLN A 217 -10.60 53.63 -1.03
CA GLN A 217 -11.99 54.04 -0.95
C GLN A 217 -12.26 54.65 0.42
N THR A 218 -13.00 55.75 0.45
CA THR A 218 -13.43 56.39 1.69
C THR A 218 -14.35 55.44 2.47
N CYS A 219 -13.96 55.10 3.69
CA CYS A 219 -14.73 54.23 4.59
C CYS A 219 -15.40 54.99 5.75
N GLY A 220 -15.09 56.28 5.92
CA GLY A 220 -15.58 57.08 7.03
C GLY A 220 -15.11 58.52 6.95
N ASN A 221 -15.27 59.27 8.04
CA ASN A 221 -14.81 60.64 8.22
C ASN A 221 -14.74 60.98 9.72
N SER A 222 -14.54 62.26 10.07
CA SER A 222 -14.43 62.73 11.46
C SER A 222 -15.70 62.56 12.29
N THR A 223 -16.88 62.51 11.67
CA THR A 223 -18.18 62.35 12.37
C THR A 223 -18.72 60.93 12.31
N SER A 224 -18.27 60.13 11.33
CA SER A 224 -18.63 58.72 11.13
C SER A 224 -17.35 57.93 10.84
N PRO A 225 -16.62 57.48 11.88
CA PRO A 225 -15.34 56.80 11.70
C PRO A 225 -15.49 55.46 10.97
N CYS A 226 -14.44 55.04 10.26
CA CYS A 226 -14.35 53.70 9.67
C CYS A 226 -14.45 52.63 10.75
N SER A 227 -15.06 51.48 10.42
CA SER A 227 -15.20 50.37 11.37
C SER A 227 -13.87 49.82 11.87
N CYS A 228 -12.85 49.77 10.99
CA CYS A 228 -11.49 49.48 11.43
C CYS A 228 -10.87 50.74 12.06
N PRO A 229 -10.51 50.71 13.36
CA PRO A 229 -10.05 51.90 14.08
C PRO A 229 -8.76 52.48 13.48
N TYR A 230 -7.88 51.63 12.93
CA TYR A 230 -6.61 52.05 12.36
C TYR A 230 -6.74 52.80 11.03
N PHE A 231 -7.86 52.67 10.32
CA PHE A 231 -8.13 53.52 9.15
C PHE A 231 -8.48 54.96 9.53
N ASN A 232 -8.82 55.23 10.80
CA ASN A 232 -9.13 56.58 11.28
C ASN A 232 -7.88 57.39 11.66
N GLN A 233 -6.69 56.80 11.54
CA GLN A 233 -5.40 57.45 11.81
C GLN A 233 -4.68 57.77 10.49
N LYS A 234 -3.88 58.84 10.48
CA LYS A 234 -3.00 59.13 9.35
C LYS A 234 -1.91 58.06 9.23
N ARG A 235 -1.61 57.64 8.01
CA ARG A 235 -0.67 56.58 7.64
C ARG A 235 0.13 56.98 6.41
N LEU A 236 1.37 56.52 6.33
CA LEU A 236 2.24 56.72 5.16
C LEU A 236 1.81 55.86 3.99
N LEU A 237 1.29 54.66 4.27
CA LEU A 237 0.86 53.69 3.28
C LEU A 237 -0.59 53.27 3.56
N PRO A 238 -1.38 52.93 2.51
CA PRO A 238 -2.80 52.59 2.68
C PRO A 238 -3.02 51.21 3.31
N ILE A 239 -1.99 50.37 3.43
CA ILE A 239 -2.12 49.06 4.05
C ILE A 239 -2.19 49.20 5.56
N GLU A 240 -3.08 48.43 6.18
CA GLU A 240 -3.05 48.18 7.61
C GLU A 240 -3.47 46.74 7.87
N TRP A 241 -2.49 45.90 8.23
CA TRP A 241 -2.67 44.47 8.35
C TRP A 241 -3.67 44.10 9.45
N ARG A 242 -3.77 44.93 10.50
CA ARG A 242 -4.71 44.71 11.61
C ARG A 242 -6.17 44.90 11.20
N CYS A 243 -6.44 45.50 10.04
CA CYS A 243 -7.77 45.61 9.44
C CYS A 243 -8.12 44.44 8.51
N ARG A 244 -7.23 43.45 8.34
CA ARG A 244 -7.50 42.30 7.45
C ARG A 244 -8.38 41.27 8.17
N PRO A 245 -9.34 40.63 7.47
CA PRO A 245 -10.22 39.63 8.07
C PRO A 245 -9.47 38.52 8.81
N TRP A 246 -8.43 37.94 8.18
CA TRP A 246 -7.61 36.88 8.80
C TRP A 246 -6.97 37.32 10.12
N TYR A 247 -6.61 38.59 10.26
CA TYR A 247 -5.98 39.12 11.47
C TYR A 247 -6.99 39.28 12.60
N GLN A 248 -8.14 39.86 12.29
CA GLN A 248 -9.23 40.08 13.25
C GLN A 248 -9.80 38.74 13.73
N GLU A 249 -10.01 37.82 12.80
CA GLU A 249 -10.56 36.49 13.03
C GLU A 249 -9.66 35.61 13.91
N ALA A 250 -8.35 35.83 13.92
CA ALA A 250 -7.41 35.07 14.75
C ALA A 250 -7.67 35.28 16.25
N ASN A 251 -8.19 36.46 16.64
CA ASN A 251 -8.43 36.80 18.04
C ASN A 251 -9.53 35.94 18.69
N ASP A 252 -10.47 35.42 17.89
CA ASP A 252 -11.61 34.61 18.32
C ASP A 252 -11.27 33.11 18.50
N THR A 253 -9.99 32.74 18.45
CA THR A 253 -9.54 31.34 18.58
C THR A 253 -8.33 31.22 19.50
N PHE A 254 -8.11 30.03 20.05
CA PHE A 254 -6.97 29.76 20.92
C PHE A 254 -5.66 29.74 20.13
N TYR A 255 -5.51 28.80 19.18
CA TYR A 255 -4.24 28.54 18.47
C TYR A 255 -4.34 28.53 16.96
N ILE A 256 -5.27 27.80 16.33
CA ILE A 256 -5.27 27.63 14.88
C ILE A 256 -6.62 27.99 14.30
N LYS A 257 -6.58 28.79 13.24
CA LYS A 257 -7.74 29.09 12.40
C LYS A 257 -7.36 29.03 10.93
N PHE A 258 -8.30 28.66 10.09
CA PHE A 258 -8.16 28.76 8.63
C PHE A 258 -9.16 29.80 8.13
N SER A 259 -8.68 30.75 7.34
CA SER A 259 -9.52 31.77 6.73
C SER A 259 -10.34 31.19 5.58
N GLN A 260 -11.44 31.86 5.27
CA GLN A 260 -12.14 31.66 4.01
C GLN A 260 -11.21 31.88 2.80
N PRO A 261 -11.47 31.18 1.69
CA PRO A 261 -10.78 31.43 0.43
C PRO A 261 -10.87 32.91 0.00
N TYR A 262 -9.73 33.50 -0.36
CA TYR A 262 -9.65 34.87 -0.87
C TYR A 262 -8.66 34.94 -2.05
N ILE A 263 -8.68 36.03 -2.81
CA ILE A 263 -7.69 36.26 -3.87
C ILE A 263 -6.41 36.81 -3.28
N ASP A 264 -5.33 36.03 -3.37
CA ASP A 264 -4.02 36.50 -2.96
C ASP A 264 -3.53 37.62 -3.88
N GLN A 265 -3.02 38.70 -3.27
CA GLN A 265 -2.63 39.90 -4.01
C GLN A 265 -1.41 39.67 -4.89
N GLY A 266 -0.47 38.81 -4.47
CA GLY A 266 0.76 38.51 -5.19
C GLY A 266 0.56 37.43 -6.27
N LEU A 267 -0.18 36.38 -5.95
CA LEU A 267 -0.41 35.25 -6.86
C LEU A 267 -1.54 35.46 -7.86
N LYS A 268 -2.53 36.31 -7.54
CA LYS A 268 -3.78 36.48 -8.30
C LYS A 268 -4.58 35.18 -8.44
N THR A 269 -4.47 34.30 -7.46
CA THR A 269 -5.20 33.04 -7.38
C THR A 269 -5.91 32.92 -6.04
N VAL A 270 -6.94 32.07 -5.99
CA VAL A 270 -7.62 31.70 -4.75
C VAL A 270 -6.63 31.01 -3.81
N ALA A 271 -6.49 31.56 -2.60
CA ALA A 271 -5.66 31.09 -1.50
C ALA A 271 -6.49 31.03 -0.20
N SER A 272 -5.95 30.42 0.84
CA SER A 272 -6.49 30.43 2.20
C SER A 272 -5.34 30.63 3.18
N THR A 273 -5.57 31.15 4.37
CA THR A 273 -4.51 31.42 5.35
C THR A 273 -4.75 30.60 6.60
N SER A 274 -3.72 29.91 7.09
CA SER A 274 -3.71 29.37 8.45
C SER A 274 -3.12 30.41 9.40
N THR A 275 -3.83 30.79 10.46
CA THR A 275 -3.39 31.80 11.43
C THR A 275 -3.18 31.20 12.82
N PHE A 276 -2.21 31.76 13.55
CA PHE A 276 -1.94 31.49 14.95
C PHE A 276 -1.90 32.76 15.78
N LYS A 277 -2.74 32.83 16.82
CA LYS A 277 -2.82 33.94 17.77
C LYS A 277 -1.64 33.86 18.73
N ILE A 278 -0.80 34.89 18.75
CA ILE A 278 0.31 35.02 19.69
C ILE A 278 -0.13 35.96 20.81
N VAL A 279 0.01 35.50 22.05
CA VAL A 279 -0.32 36.25 23.26
C VAL A 279 0.95 36.38 24.11
N LYS A 280 1.09 37.49 24.84
CA LYS A 280 2.19 37.62 25.80
C LYS A 280 2.06 36.58 26.90
N SER A 281 3.14 35.84 27.16
CA SER A 281 3.17 34.82 28.19
C SER A 281 3.01 35.46 29.56
N GLN A 282 1.92 35.18 30.27
CA GLN A 282 1.83 35.46 31.70
C GLN A 282 2.54 34.34 32.45
N LYS A 283 3.27 34.65 33.53
CA LYS A 283 4.20 33.73 34.23
C LYS A 283 3.63 32.40 34.71
N ASN A 284 2.33 32.12 34.54
CA ASN A 284 1.62 30.92 34.99
C ASN A 284 0.51 30.48 34.00
N THR A 285 0.80 30.26 32.70
CA THR A 285 -0.21 29.68 31.79
C THR A 285 -0.27 28.17 31.90
N TYR A 286 -1.40 27.63 32.37
CA TYR A 286 -1.66 26.18 32.47
C TYR A 286 -2.64 25.65 31.42
N SER A 287 -3.44 26.52 30.77
CA SER A 287 -4.47 26.11 29.80
C SER A 287 -4.45 26.95 28.51
N ILE A 288 -4.55 26.28 27.36
CA ILE A 288 -4.86 26.81 26.03
C ILE A 288 -6.19 27.57 26.06
N GLN A 289 -7.18 27.09 26.81
CA GLN A 289 -8.50 27.71 26.90
C GLN A 289 -8.41 29.15 27.42
N ASP A 290 -7.53 29.39 28.38
CA ASP A 290 -7.36 30.73 28.97
C ASP A 290 -6.83 31.74 27.93
N GLU A 291 -6.07 31.28 26.94
CA GLU A 291 -5.47 32.13 25.91
C GLU A 291 -6.48 32.79 24.96
N LEU A 292 -7.71 32.25 24.86
CA LEU A 292 -8.78 32.93 24.12
C LEU A 292 -9.11 34.29 24.73
N ASN A 293 -9.04 34.40 26.05
CA ASN A 293 -9.37 35.62 26.78
C ASN A 293 -8.22 36.63 26.81
N TYR A 294 -7.01 36.23 26.40
CA TYR A 294 -5.87 37.13 26.37
C TYR A 294 -5.89 38.03 25.15
N GLN A 295 -5.39 39.26 25.34
CA GLN A 295 -5.20 40.19 24.25
C GLN A 295 -4.11 39.66 23.30
N GLN A 296 -4.44 39.63 22.02
CA GLN A 296 -3.50 39.31 20.96
C GLN A 296 -2.33 40.31 20.92
N ASP A 297 -1.10 39.80 20.92
CA ASP A 297 0.14 40.58 20.78
C ASP A 297 0.64 40.58 19.33
N ALA A 298 0.49 39.44 18.65
CA ALA A 298 0.77 39.30 17.23
C ALA A 298 -0.08 38.17 16.62
N VAL A 299 -0.12 38.11 15.29
CA VAL A 299 -0.68 36.97 14.56
C VAL A 299 0.40 36.45 13.64
N GLN A 300 0.71 35.15 13.74
CA GLN A 300 1.44 34.45 12.70
C GLN A 300 0.45 33.91 11.67
N ALA A 301 0.81 33.94 10.41
CA ALA A 301 0.00 33.43 9.33
C ALA A 301 0.83 32.67 8.30
N MET A 302 0.18 31.69 7.65
CA MET A 302 0.71 30.91 6.54
C MET A 302 -0.29 30.92 5.39
N ASP A 303 0.10 31.48 4.25
CA ASP A 303 -0.75 31.47 3.06
C ASP A 303 -0.59 30.16 2.31
N LEU A 304 -1.72 29.54 2.03
CA LEU A 304 -1.85 28.25 1.37
C LEU A 304 -2.07 28.46 -0.12
N TYR A 305 -1.17 27.88 -0.89
CA TYR A 305 -1.26 27.79 -2.32
C TYR A 305 -2.05 26.57 -2.74
N LEU A 306 -3.24 26.83 -3.27
CA LEU A 306 -4.21 25.82 -3.66
C LEU A 306 -4.10 25.43 -5.13
N GLN A 307 -3.19 26.04 -5.92
CA GLN A 307 -3.16 25.82 -7.37
C GLN A 307 -2.91 24.35 -7.76
N ASN A 308 -2.06 23.62 -7.04
CA ASN A 308 -1.81 22.20 -7.33
C ASN A 308 -3.06 21.35 -7.15
N ILE A 309 -3.80 21.58 -6.06
CA ILE A 309 -5.04 20.85 -5.79
C ILE A 309 -6.17 21.29 -6.74
N GLN A 310 -6.27 22.58 -7.05
CA GLN A 310 -7.20 23.13 -8.04
C GLN A 310 -6.96 22.49 -9.41
N THR A 311 -5.72 22.51 -9.90
CA THR A 311 -5.35 21.89 -11.19
C THR A 311 -5.72 20.41 -11.24
N ARG A 312 -5.54 19.69 -10.13
CA ARG A 312 -5.92 18.28 -10.04
C ARG A 312 -7.43 18.06 -10.14
N PHE A 313 -8.24 18.91 -9.51
CA PHE A 313 -9.70 18.83 -9.63
C PHE A 313 -10.18 19.22 -11.04
N LEU A 314 -9.54 20.20 -11.69
CA LEU A 314 -9.80 20.53 -13.10
C LEU A 314 -9.51 19.34 -14.04
N GLN A 315 -8.42 18.59 -13.80
CA GLN A 315 -7.99 17.48 -14.66
C GLN A 315 -8.77 16.17 -14.47
N ASN A 316 -9.36 15.93 -13.30
CA ASN A 316 -10.07 14.68 -12.99
C ASN A 316 -11.60 14.86 -13.07
N PHE A 317 -12.07 15.69 -14.00
CA PHE A 317 -13.49 15.95 -14.16
C PHE A 317 -14.13 14.93 -15.12
N GLU A 318 -15.06 14.15 -14.59
CA GLU A 318 -16.07 13.45 -15.39
C GLU A 318 -17.44 14.01 -14.98
N ASP A 319 -18.29 14.40 -15.93
CA ASP A 319 -19.64 14.94 -15.65
C ASP A 319 -20.47 14.02 -14.74
N GLU A 320 -20.17 12.72 -14.81
CA GLU A 320 -20.81 11.65 -14.06
C GLU A 320 -20.23 11.40 -12.66
N GLU A 321 -18.99 11.82 -12.37
CA GLU A 321 -18.30 11.66 -11.09
C GLU A 321 -17.23 12.75 -10.90
N TYR A 322 -17.40 13.57 -9.86
CA TYR A 322 -16.44 14.63 -9.55
C TYR A 322 -16.36 14.91 -8.05
N SER A 323 -15.34 15.66 -7.68
CA SER A 323 -15.09 16.04 -6.29
C SER A 323 -14.65 17.50 -6.22
N TYR A 324 -14.87 18.12 -5.06
CA TYR A 324 -14.48 19.50 -4.81
C TYR A 324 -14.21 19.76 -3.32
N LEU A 325 -13.65 20.94 -3.03
CA LEU A 325 -13.40 21.46 -1.69
C LEU A 325 -14.15 22.79 -1.51
N VAL A 326 -14.95 22.86 -0.45
CA VAL A 326 -15.72 24.04 -0.07
C VAL A 326 -15.38 24.45 1.37
N SER A 327 -15.33 25.75 1.63
CA SER A 327 -15.01 26.32 2.93
C SER A 327 -16.14 26.13 3.94
N THR A 328 -15.78 26.25 5.21
CA THR A 328 -16.71 26.32 6.34
C THR A 328 -16.78 27.75 6.87
N ASN A 329 -17.83 28.08 7.64
CA ASN A 329 -17.99 29.41 8.22
C ASN A 329 -16.98 29.62 9.36
N PRO A 330 -15.92 30.43 9.16
CA PRO A 330 -14.83 30.54 10.12
C PRO A 330 -15.17 31.46 11.31
N SER A 331 -16.25 32.26 11.23
CA SER A 331 -16.49 33.36 12.16
C SER A 331 -17.89 33.32 12.78
N LYS A 332 -17.93 33.48 14.11
CA LYS A 332 -19.19 33.68 14.86
C LYS A 332 -19.85 35.02 14.54
N ASN A 333 -19.09 35.99 14.05
CA ASN A 333 -19.52 37.37 13.85
C ASN A 333 -19.99 37.64 12.42
N SER A 334 -19.91 36.65 11.53
CA SER A 334 -20.36 36.80 10.13
C SER A 334 -21.84 36.38 10.03
N THR A 335 -22.74 37.36 9.96
CA THR A 335 -24.18 37.12 9.72
C THR A 335 -24.47 36.71 8.28
N ASP A 336 -23.66 37.16 7.31
CA ASP A 336 -23.86 36.93 5.87
C ASP A 336 -22.80 35.98 5.27
N TYR A 337 -22.55 34.84 5.94
CA TYR A 337 -21.60 33.86 5.43
C TYR A 337 -22.14 33.13 4.20
N THR A 338 -21.32 33.10 3.13
CA THR A 338 -21.58 32.28 1.94
C THR A 338 -20.44 31.27 1.77
N PRO A 339 -20.70 29.96 1.61
CA PRO A 339 -19.66 28.98 1.39
C PRO A 339 -18.89 29.23 0.08
N LEU A 340 -17.58 29.41 0.20
CA LEU A 340 -16.68 29.68 -0.92
C LEU A 340 -15.90 28.44 -1.33
N ILE A 341 -15.52 28.40 -2.60
CA ILE A 341 -14.81 27.26 -3.15
C ILE A 341 -13.30 27.42 -2.93
N MET A 342 -12.70 26.37 -2.40
CA MET A 342 -11.25 26.21 -2.37
C MET A 342 -10.74 25.58 -3.67
N ALA A 343 -11.45 24.55 -4.14
CA ALA A 343 -11.14 23.90 -5.40
C ALA A 343 -12.40 23.23 -5.98
N HIS A 344 -12.74 23.47 -7.25
CA HIS A 344 -13.84 22.81 -7.95
C HIS A 344 -13.49 22.65 -9.45
N PRO A 345 -13.91 21.56 -10.12
CA PRO A 345 -13.60 21.31 -11.53
C PRO A 345 -14.02 22.40 -12.52
N SER A 346 -15.09 23.14 -12.19
CA SER A 346 -15.61 24.25 -13.01
C SER A 346 -15.22 25.63 -12.48
N MET A 347 -14.33 25.74 -11.49
CA MET A 347 -13.96 27.04 -10.94
C MET A 347 -13.03 27.83 -11.87
N ASN A 348 -13.07 29.16 -11.75
CA ASN A 348 -12.02 30.05 -12.21
C ASN A 348 -11.08 30.36 -11.04
N ILE A 349 -9.85 29.84 -11.12
CA ILE A 349 -8.84 29.96 -10.05
C ILE A 349 -8.40 31.40 -9.72
N SER A 350 -8.72 32.37 -10.59
CA SER A 350 -8.36 33.79 -10.43
C SER A 350 -9.49 34.64 -9.84
N THR A 351 -10.64 34.04 -9.55
CA THR A 351 -11.80 34.75 -8.99
C THR A 351 -12.33 34.04 -7.76
N GLN A 352 -12.74 34.80 -6.75
CA GLN A 352 -13.44 34.24 -5.59
C GLN A 352 -14.86 33.88 -6.02
N GLN A 353 -15.29 32.66 -5.74
CA GLN A 353 -16.59 32.15 -6.17
C GLN A 353 -17.25 31.37 -5.02
N ASN A 354 -18.57 31.53 -4.89
CA ASN A 354 -19.37 30.72 -3.98
C ASN A 354 -19.72 29.36 -4.60
N ILE A 355 -20.11 28.41 -3.76
CA ILE A 355 -20.48 27.07 -4.22
C ILE A 355 -21.76 27.05 -5.07
N TYR A 356 -22.73 27.93 -4.76
CA TYR A 356 -24.03 27.94 -5.41
C TYR A 356 -23.95 28.35 -6.89
N ASP A 357 -23.00 29.20 -7.27
CA ASP A 357 -22.83 29.65 -8.65
C ASP A 357 -21.97 28.72 -9.47
N VAL A 358 -20.94 28.10 -8.87
CA VAL A 358 -20.04 27.21 -9.62
C VAL A 358 -20.62 25.81 -9.79
N GLU A 359 -21.40 25.33 -8.82
CA GLU A 359 -22.07 24.04 -8.95
C GLU A 359 -23.15 24.07 -10.05
N PHE A 360 -23.76 25.24 -10.27
CA PHE A 360 -24.90 25.47 -11.17
C PHE A 360 -24.59 26.60 -12.19
N GLN A 361 -23.55 26.41 -13.00
CA GLN A 361 -23.09 27.39 -14.00
C GLN A 361 -23.93 27.44 -15.29
N ASN A 362 -24.74 26.42 -15.53
CA ASN A 362 -25.48 26.31 -16.78
C ASN A 362 -26.64 27.30 -16.78
N GLU A 363 -26.86 28.05 -17.86
CA GLU A 363 -28.00 29.00 -17.95
C GLU A 363 -29.37 28.30 -17.84
N GLN A 364 -29.40 26.97 -18.05
CA GLN A 364 -30.57 26.12 -17.86
C GLN A 364 -30.76 25.59 -16.43
N SER A 365 -29.75 25.72 -15.55
CA SER A 365 -29.89 25.36 -14.14
C SER A 365 -30.93 26.28 -13.50
N ASN A 366 -32.09 25.72 -13.12
CA ASN A 366 -33.19 26.49 -12.56
C ASN A 366 -32.76 27.11 -11.22
N ASP A 367 -33.11 28.37 -10.94
CA ASP A 367 -32.94 29.00 -9.61
C ASP A 367 -33.51 28.14 -8.48
N ASN A 368 -34.52 27.32 -8.79
CA ASN A 368 -35.06 26.31 -7.89
C ASN A 368 -34.04 25.24 -7.49
N ASP A 369 -33.17 24.76 -8.39
CA ASP A 369 -32.13 23.77 -8.07
C ASP A 369 -31.08 24.37 -7.13
N LYS A 370 -30.67 25.63 -7.37
CA LYS A 370 -29.79 26.39 -6.47
C LYS A 370 -30.41 26.55 -5.09
N TYR A 371 -31.69 26.93 -5.02
CA TYR A 371 -32.42 27.06 -3.76
C TYR A 371 -32.53 25.73 -3.00
N MET A 372 -32.87 24.65 -3.70
CA MET A 372 -32.96 23.31 -3.13
C MET A 372 -31.61 22.82 -2.62
N TYR A 373 -30.53 23.03 -3.38
CA TYR A 373 -29.18 22.72 -2.93
C TYR A 373 -28.82 23.52 -1.68
N ALA A 374 -29.02 24.84 -1.68
CA ALA A 374 -28.73 25.69 -0.52
C ALA A 374 -29.45 25.22 0.74
N ASN A 375 -30.73 24.87 0.63
CA ASN A 375 -31.52 24.33 1.74
C ASN A 375 -31.00 22.96 2.23
N GLN A 376 -30.68 22.04 1.32
CA GLN A 376 -30.15 20.72 1.66
C GLN A 376 -28.73 20.76 2.25
N THR A 377 -27.97 21.81 1.93
CA THR A 377 -26.60 22.06 2.38
C THR A 377 -26.45 23.19 3.39
N SER A 378 -27.52 23.54 4.13
CA SER A 378 -27.50 24.60 5.14
C SER A 378 -26.38 24.44 6.19
N PHE A 379 -25.98 23.19 6.46
CA PHE A 379 -24.85 22.84 7.33
C PHE A 379 -23.49 23.38 6.84
N LEU A 380 -23.34 23.77 5.56
CA LEU A 380 -22.12 24.40 5.06
C LEU A 380 -21.94 25.81 5.63
N SER A 381 -23.04 26.47 6.00
CA SER A 381 -23.06 27.81 6.57
C SER A 381 -23.06 27.84 8.10
N GLU A 382 -23.20 26.66 8.73
CA GLU A 382 -23.10 26.53 10.18
C GLU A 382 -21.72 27.01 10.66
N ILE A 383 -21.76 27.76 11.76
CA ILE A 383 -20.56 28.27 12.43
C ILE A 383 -19.63 27.11 12.76
N PHE A 384 -18.35 27.35 12.49
CA PHE A 384 -17.26 26.49 12.90
C PHE A 384 -17.36 25.99 14.35
N THR A 385 -17.32 24.67 14.53
CA THR A 385 -17.28 24.01 15.83
C THR A 385 -15.84 23.71 16.23
N ILE A 386 -15.44 24.19 17.42
CA ILE A 386 -14.23 23.75 18.11
C ILE A 386 -14.65 22.64 19.07
N GLU A 387 -14.06 21.47 18.94
CA GLU A 387 -14.29 20.38 19.89
C GLU A 387 -13.09 20.19 20.81
N ASN A 388 -13.35 19.84 22.08
CA ASN A 388 -12.32 19.65 23.12
C ASN A 388 -11.60 18.28 23.02
N SER A 389 -11.53 17.70 21.82
CA SER A 389 -10.76 16.49 21.58
C SER A 389 -10.37 16.34 20.12
N CYS A 390 -9.35 15.55 19.85
CA CYS A 390 -8.97 15.16 18.50
C CYS A 390 -9.58 13.83 18.04
N LYS A 391 -10.62 13.34 18.73
CA LYS A 391 -11.30 12.08 18.38
C LYS A 391 -11.97 12.13 17.01
N GLU A 392 -12.42 13.31 16.57
CA GLU A 392 -13.09 13.49 15.28
C GLU A 392 -12.22 13.15 14.07
N LEU A 393 -10.90 13.30 14.17
CA LEU A 393 -9.97 12.86 13.11
C LEU A 393 -10.06 11.36 12.81
N ILE A 394 -10.53 10.58 13.78
CA ILE A 394 -10.64 9.12 13.72
C ILE A 394 -12.08 8.70 13.33
N GLN A 395 -13.08 9.58 13.52
CA GLN A 395 -14.49 9.27 13.28
C GLN A 395 -14.96 9.76 11.90
N MET A 396 -14.92 8.89 10.89
CA MET A 396 -15.44 9.17 9.54
C MET A 396 -16.97 9.25 9.43
N ASN A 397 -17.71 9.11 10.54
CA ASN A 397 -19.18 9.01 10.54
C ASN A 397 -19.90 10.36 10.40
N ASN A 398 -19.21 11.49 10.52
CA ASN A 398 -19.82 12.83 10.49
C ASN A 398 -20.07 13.35 9.06
N SER A 399 -20.14 12.47 8.06
CA SER A 399 -20.38 12.87 6.67
C SER A 399 -21.87 13.01 6.37
N TYR A 400 -22.25 14.09 5.70
CA TYR A 400 -23.61 14.28 5.19
C TYR A 400 -23.72 13.67 3.81
N ILE A 401 -24.78 12.90 3.57
CA ILE A 401 -25.12 12.39 2.24
C ILE A 401 -26.41 13.05 1.81
N ARG A 402 -26.44 13.59 0.60
CA ARG A 402 -27.59 14.24 -0.01
C ARG A 402 -27.77 13.73 -1.44
N THR A 403 -29.01 13.75 -1.90
CA THR A 403 -29.31 13.59 -3.33
C THR A 403 -29.50 14.97 -3.92
N ILE A 404 -28.51 15.42 -4.71
CA ILE A 404 -28.53 16.73 -5.37
C ILE A 404 -29.06 16.53 -6.79
N VAL A 405 -29.99 17.40 -7.20
CA VAL A 405 -30.45 17.47 -8.59
C VAL A 405 -29.70 18.61 -9.26
N LYS A 406 -29.07 18.32 -10.41
CA LYS A 406 -28.38 19.31 -11.24
C LYS A 406 -28.74 19.05 -12.69
N ASP A 407 -29.32 20.04 -13.36
CA ASP A 407 -29.70 19.97 -14.78
C ASP A 407 -30.57 18.73 -15.09
N GLY A 408 -31.50 18.39 -14.20
CA GLY A 408 -32.38 17.22 -14.31
C GLY A 408 -31.72 15.86 -14.00
N GLN A 409 -30.42 15.81 -13.74
CA GLN A 409 -29.69 14.61 -13.34
C GLN A 409 -29.55 14.52 -11.82
N GLN A 410 -29.75 13.32 -11.26
CA GLN A 410 -29.57 13.07 -9.83
C GLN A 410 -28.14 12.62 -9.50
N TYR A 411 -27.57 13.25 -8.49
CA TYR A 411 -26.27 12.95 -7.92
C TYR A 411 -26.40 12.51 -6.47
N LEU A 412 -25.71 11.43 -6.11
CA LEU A 412 -25.47 11.07 -4.73
C LEU A 412 -24.20 11.81 -4.28
N THR A 413 -24.36 12.80 -3.42
CA THR A 413 -23.29 13.70 -3.02
C THR A 413 -22.97 13.50 -1.54
N ARG A 414 -21.70 13.19 -1.24
CA ARG A 414 -21.18 13.01 0.11
C ARG A 414 -20.29 14.19 0.50
N PHE A 415 -20.66 14.86 1.58
CA PHE A 415 -19.91 15.94 2.20
C PHE A 415 -19.17 15.40 3.42
N SER A 416 -17.85 15.27 3.31
CA SER A 416 -16.99 14.78 4.38
C SER A 416 -16.26 15.96 5.04
N PRO A 417 -16.52 16.28 6.31
CA PRO A 417 -15.80 17.35 6.99
C PRO A 417 -14.31 16.99 7.12
N ILE A 418 -13.46 18.00 6.97
CA ILE A 418 -12.02 17.91 7.19
C ILE A 418 -11.71 18.56 8.53
N PHE A 419 -11.39 17.74 9.52
CA PHE A 419 -10.93 18.20 10.81
C PHE A 419 -9.41 18.28 10.86
N VAL A 420 -8.88 19.26 11.58
CA VAL A 420 -7.50 19.34 12.02
C VAL A 420 -7.46 19.34 13.54
N CYS A 421 -6.39 18.78 14.10
CA CYS A 421 -6.09 18.77 15.52
C CYS A 421 -4.95 19.73 15.82
N TYR A 422 -5.06 20.39 16.95
CA TYR A 422 -4.03 21.23 17.53
C TYR A 422 -4.15 21.21 19.06
N GLY A 423 -3.14 21.74 19.73
CA GLY A 423 -3.06 21.80 21.19
C GLY A 423 -1.80 21.16 21.74
N ASN A 424 -1.81 20.82 23.02
CA ASN A 424 -0.67 20.24 23.72
C ASN A 424 -1.00 18.81 24.21
N LEU A 425 -0.14 18.22 25.04
CA LEU A 425 -0.34 16.87 25.56
C LEU A 425 -1.53 16.76 26.53
N TYR A 426 -1.93 17.87 27.15
CA TYR A 426 -2.98 17.94 28.17
C TYR A 426 -4.32 18.41 27.59
N GLU A 427 -4.28 19.30 26.61
CA GLU A 427 -5.46 19.93 26.02
C GLU A 427 -5.37 19.86 24.50
N GLN A 428 -6.33 19.16 23.91
CA GLN A 428 -6.39 18.90 22.50
C GLN A 428 -7.71 19.39 21.96
N TYR A 429 -7.64 20.09 20.83
CA TYR A 429 -8.81 20.65 20.16
C TYR A 429 -8.84 20.23 18.72
N SER A 430 -10.04 20.12 18.16
CA SER A 430 -10.23 19.93 16.73
C SER A 430 -11.10 21.01 16.11
N SER A 431 -10.87 21.19 14.81
CA SER A 431 -11.33 22.33 14.03
C SER A 431 -11.71 21.87 12.62
N LYS A 432 -12.93 22.17 12.19
CA LYS A 432 -13.42 21.87 10.84
C LYS A 432 -12.96 22.92 9.82
N VAL A 433 -12.02 22.57 8.95
CA VAL A 433 -11.38 23.52 8.01
C VAL A 433 -12.15 23.65 6.69
N ALA A 434 -12.69 22.56 6.18
CA ALA A 434 -13.36 22.49 4.89
C ALA A 434 -14.27 21.26 4.83
N TYR A 435 -15.10 21.16 3.79
CA TYR A 435 -15.71 19.90 3.38
C TYR A 435 -15.05 19.39 2.11
N TYR A 436 -14.63 18.13 2.11
CA TYR A 436 -14.37 17.38 0.90
C TYR A 436 -15.67 16.78 0.40
N VAL A 437 -16.05 17.16 -0.83
CA VAL A 437 -17.29 16.72 -1.43
C VAL A 437 -16.97 15.78 -2.58
N LYS A 438 -17.69 14.65 -2.63
CA LYS A 438 -17.66 13.72 -3.75
C LYS A 438 -19.09 13.53 -4.26
N SER A 439 -19.30 13.76 -5.54
CA SER A 439 -20.58 13.66 -6.23
C SER A 439 -20.51 12.54 -7.28
N ILE A 440 -21.48 11.63 -7.26
CA ILE A 440 -21.58 10.52 -8.21
C ILE A 440 -22.99 10.49 -8.78
N SER A 441 -23.13 10.59 -10.09
CA SER A 441 -24.43 10.49 -10.74
C SER A 441 -25.07 9.11 -10.53
N TYR A 442 -26.40 9.05 -10.50
CA TYR A 442 -27.11 7.78 -10.34
C TYR A 442 -26.82 6.83 -11.52
N GLN A 443 -26.67 7.37 -12.73
CA GLN A 443 -26.27 6.60 -13.91
C GLN A 443 -24.90 5.92 -13.74
N LYS A 444 -23.88 6.65 -13.27
CA LYS A 444 -22.55 6.09 -12.98
C LYS A 444 -22.59 5.04 -11.87
N ARG A 445 -23.35 5.30 -10.81
CA ARG A 445 -23.55 4.34 -9.71
C ARG A 445 -24.14 3.03 -10.23
N ASP A 446 -25.19 3.11 -11.04
CA ASP A 446 -25.90 1.94 -11.55
C ASP A 446 -25.01 1.16 -12.54
N LYS A 447 -24.28 1.87 -13.41
CA LYS A 447 -23.26 1.28 -14.29
C LYS A 447 -22.18 0.55 -13.48
N SER A 448 -21.59 1.19 -12.49
CA SER A 448 -20.52 0.61 -11.65
C SER A 448 -21.04 -0.59 -10.84
N THR A 449 -22.27 -0.52 -10.34
CA THR A 449 -22.92 -1.62 -9.60
C THR A 449 -23.12 -2.83 -10.52
N LYS A 450 -23.54 -2.60 -11.76
CA LYS A 450 -23.70 -3.65 -12.78
C LYS A 450 -22.35 -4.28 -13.14
N GLU A 451 -21.30 -3.49 -13.34
CA GLU A 451 -19.94 -3.98 -13.61
C GLU A 451 -19.41 -4.85 -12.45
N VAL A 452 -19.55 -4.39 -11.20
CA VAL A 452 -19.16 -5.15 -10.01
C VAL A 452 -19.96 -6.44 -9.88
N SER A 453 -21.27 -6.39 -10.11
CA SER A 453 -22.16 -7.56 -10.06
C SER A 453 -21.75 -8.62 -11.10
N GLN A 454 -21.44 -8.20 -12.34
CA GLN A 454 -20.95 -9.08 -13.40
C GLN A 454 -19.59 -9.70 -13.04
N MET A 455 -18.65 -8.91 -12.49
CA MET A 455 -17.36 -9.44 -12.03
C MET A 455 -17.53 -10.43 -10.88
N MET A 456 -18.43 -10.17 -9.93
CA MET A 456 -18.75 -11.11 -8.85
C MET A 456 -19.33 -12.42 -9.39
N GLU A 457 -20.26 -12.35 -10.34
CA GLU A 457 -20.83 -13.55 -10.97
C GLU A 457 -19.75 -14.40 -11.66
N PHE A 458 -18.84 -13.75 -12.39
CA PHE A 458 -17.70 -14.42 -13.02
C PHE A 458 -16.76 -15.06 -11.98
N MET A 459 -16.44 -14.35 -10.88
CA MET A 459 -15.61 -14.88 -9.80
C MET A 459 -16.25 -16.10 -9.15
N VAL A 460 -17.55 -16.06 -8.84
CA VAL A 460 -18.27 -17.20 -8.22
C VAL A 460 -18.27 -18.42 -9.14
N LYS A 461 -18.57 -18.24 -10.44
CA LYS A 461 -18.49 -19.33 -11.44
C LYS A 461 -17.08 -19.93 -11.51
N THR A 462 -16.06 -19.09 -11.50
CA THR A 462 -14.65 -19.52 -11.56
C THR A 462 -14.27 -20.32 -10.32
N ILE A 463 -14.66 -19.87 -9.12
CA ILE A 463 -14.43 -20.60 -7.86
C ILE A 463 -15.13 -21.96 -7.91
N PHE A 464 -16.38 -22.02 -8.37
CA PHE A 464 -17.12 -23.28 -8.46
C PHE A 464 -16.45 -24.28 -9.42
N ILE A 465 -16.00 -23.83 -10.59
CA ILE A 465 -15.23 -24.65 -11.54
C ILE A 465 -13.93 -25.15 -10.90
N LEU A 466 -13.18 -24.28 -10.23
CA LEU A 466 -11.92 -24.65 -9.57
C LEU A 466 -12.15 -25.70 -8.47
N VAL A 467 -13.21 -25.57 -7.68
CA VAL A 467 -13.57 -26.55 -6.64
C VAL A 467 -13.93 -27.90 -7.26
N ILE A 468 -14.73 -27.92 -8.34
CA ILE A 468 -15.07 -29.16 -9.05
C ILE A 468 -13.80 -29.83 -9.61
N VAL A 469 -12.93 -29.06 -10.27
CA VAL A 469 -11.67 -29.57 -10.82
C VAL A 469 -10.78 -30.14 -9.71
N ALA A 470 -10.69 -29.45 -8.56
CA ALA A 470 -9.94 -29.94 -7.41
C ALA A 470 -10.51 -31.26 -6.86
N ILE A 471 -11.83 -31.37 -6.72
CA ILE A 471 -12.50 -32.60 -6.28
C ILE A 471 -12.20 -33.75 -7.24
N LEU A 472 -12.38 -33.53 -8.56
CA LEU A 472 -12.09 -34.54 -9.58
C LEU A 472 -10.62 -34.97 -9.56
N PHE A 473 -9.70 -34.02 -9.41
CA PHE A 473 -8.28 -34.29 -9.30
C PHE A 473 -7.95 -35.15 -8.06
N ILE A 474 -8.53 -34.81 -6.91
CA ILE A 474 -8.40 -35.60 -5.67
C ILE A 474 -8.97 -37.00 -5.86
N SER A 475 -10.15 -37.14 -6.48
CA SER A 475 -10.76 -38.45 -6.77
C SER A 475 -9.90 -39.30 -7.70
N ILE A 476 -9.29 -38.71 -8.73
CA ILE A 476 -8.37 -39.41 -9.64
C ILE A 476 -7.12 -39.89 -8.89
N ILE A 477 -6.53 -39.04 -8.07
CA ILE A 477 -5.37 -39.41 -7.24
C ILE A 477 -5.75 -40.57 -6.30
N PHE A 478 -6.90 -40.47 -5.63
CA PHE A 478 -7.37 -41.51 -4.71
C PHE A 478 -7.61 -42.83 -5.44
N PHE A 479 -8.20 -42.80 -6.64
CA PHE A 479 -8.40 -43.98 -7.46
C PHE A 479 -7.06 -44.64 -7.86
N ILE A 480 -6.07 -43.84 -8.27
CA ILE A 480 -4.73 -44.35 -8.62
C ILE A 480 -4.06 -44.98 -7.40
N LEU A 481 -4.11 -44.31 -6.25
CA LEU A 481 -3.55 -44.81 -4.99
C LEU A 481 -4.23 -46.10 -4.53
N LEU A 482 -5.56 -46.18 -4.61
CA LEU A 482 -6.33 -47.36 -4.25
C LEU A 482 -5.99 -48.54 -5.16
N LYS A 483 -5.91 -48.31 -6.49
CA LYS A 483 -5.50 -49.34 -7.45
C LYS A 483 -4.09 -49.85 -7.14
N TYR A 484 -3.16 -48.95 -6.83
CA TYR A 484 -1.80 -49.32 -6.47
C TYR A 484 -1.75 -50.11 -5.14
N PHE A 485 -2.51 -49.67 -4.14
CA PHE A 485 -2.64 -50.35 -2.85
C PHE A 485 -3.18 -51.78 -3.01
N LEU A 486 -4.25 -51.97 -3.78
CA LEU A 486 -4.85 -53.28 -4.01
C LEU A 486 -3.87 -54.24 -4.72
N LYS A 487 -3.21 -53.76 -5.77
CA LYS A 487 -2.23 -54.56 -6.53
C LYS A 487 -1.08 -55.05 -5.66
N HIS A 488 -0.50 -54.16 -4.85
CA HIS A 488 0.72 -54.47 -4.09
C HIS A 488 0.47 -55.20 -2.78
N ASN A 489 -0.68 -54.98 -2.13
CA ASN A 489 -0.98 -55.62 -0.84
C ASN A 489 -1.81 -56.90 -0.97
N PHE A 490 -2.54 -57.11 -2.07
CA PHE A 490 -3.40 -58.28 -2.24
C PHE A 490 -3.03 -59.11 -3.47
N GLU A 491 -3.08 -58.54 -4.68
CA GLU A 491 -2.91 -59.33 -5.91
C GLU A 491 -1.54 -60.01 -5.99
N ILE A 492 -0.46 -59.26 -5.78
CA ILE A 492 0.92 -59.79 -5.85
C ILE A 492 1.16 -60.82 -4.73
N PRO A 493 0.87 -60.55 -3.44
CA PRO A 493 1.07 -61.55 -2.39
C PRO A 493 0.26 -62.84 -2.60
N ILE A 494 -1.02 -62.73 -3.01
CA ILE A 494 -1.86 -63.91 -3.29
C ILE A 494 -1.25 -64.75 -4.42
N ALA A 495 -0.77 -64.11 -5.49
CA ALA A 495 -0.14 -64.81 -6.60
C ALA A 495 1.15 -65.55 -6.18
N ILE A 496 1.99 -64.91 -5.36
CA ILE A 496 3.22 -65.54 -4.83
C ILE A 496 2.89 -66.76 -3.98
N VAL A 497 1.90 -66.63 -3.09
CA VAL A 497 1.52 -67.68 -2.14
C VAL A 497 0.88 -68.86 -2.86
N SER A 498 -0.02 -68.59 -3.82
CA SER A 498 -0.60 -69.63 -4.67
C SER A 498 0.48 -70.43 -5.38
N LYS A 499 1.52 -69.77 -5.88
CA LYS A 499 2.65 -70.44 -6.55
C LYS A 499 3.46 -71.30 -5.58
N VAL A 500 3.80 -70.77 -4.39
CA VAL A 500 4.53 -71.55 -3.36
C VAL A 500 3.75 -72.79 -2.94
N ILE A 501 2.43 -72.69 -2.77
CA ILE A 501 1.58 -73.84 -2.41
C ILE A 501 1.55 -74.90 -3.52
N GLN A 502 1.57 -74.49 -4.78
CA GLN A 502 1.54 -75.42 -5.92
C GLN A 502 2.86 -76.18 -6.10
N GLU A 503 3.99 -75.56 -5.76
CA GLU A 503 5.33 -76.09 -6.03
C GLU A 503 6.00 -76.75 -4.81
N ALA A 504 5.57 -76.45 -3.58
CA ALA A 504 6.20 -76.94 -2.36
C ALA A 504 5.78 -78.38 -1.98
N ASP A 505 6.73 -79.18 -1.49
CA ASP A 505 6.41 -80.46 -0.86
C ASP A 505 5.78 -80.28 0.53
N CYS A 506 5.16 -81.34 1.05
CA CYS A 506 4.44 -81.32 2.32
C CYS A 506 5.33 -80.91 3.52
N GLU A 507 6.62 -81.25 3.48
CA GLU A 507 7.58 -80.91 4.53
C GLU A 507 7.92 -79.41 4.52
N SER A 508 8.10 -78.84 3.33
CA SER A 508 8.36 -77.43 3.11
C SER A 508 7.17 -76.56 3.55
N ILE A 509 5.93 -77.01 3.29
CA ILE A 509 4.71 -76.31 3.76
C ILE A 509 4.62 -76.32 5.29
N TYR A 510 5.00 -77.43 5.94
CA TYR A 510 5.03 -77.54 7.40
C TYR A 510 6.11 -76.65 8.04
N ILE A 511 7.32 -76.65 7.49
CA ILE A 511 8.42 -75.77 7.93
C ILE A 511 8.04 -74.30 7.75
N LEU A 512 7.39 -73.95 6.65
CA LEU A 512 6.91 -72.59 6.42
C LEU A 512 5.87 -72.17 7.47
N ASN A 513 4.88 -73.03 7.76
CA ASN A 513 3.86 -72.73 8.76
C ASN A 513 4.45 -72.59 10.18
N THR A 514 5.35 -73.49 10.57
CA THR A 514 5.99 -73.46 11.90
C THR A 514 6.86 -72.22 12.09
N LYS A 515 7.57 -71.76 11.05
CA LYS A 515 8.30 -70.48 11.08
C LYS A 515 7.38 -69.26 11.17
N ILE A 516 6.19 -69.32 10.58
CA ILE A 516 5.17 -68.25 10.68
C ILE A 516 4.51 -68.25 12.08
N GLU A 517 4.18 -69.42 12.62
CA GLU A 517 3.59 -69.56 13.96
C GLU A 517 4.53 -69.13 15.08
N SER A 518 5.81 -69.51 14.98
CA SER A 518 6.87 -69.10 15.91
C SER A 518 7.29 -67.63 15.78
N GLY A 519 6.72 -66.90 14.81
CA GLY A 519 7.01 -65.48 14.58
C GLY A 519 8.35 -65.20 13.90
N GLN A 520 9.08 -66.25 13.47
CA GLN A 520 10.35 -66.13 12.73
C GLN A 520 10.13 -65.57 11.32
N LEU A 521 8.95 -65.77 10.75
CA LEU A 521 8.50 -65.15 9.50
C LEU A 521 7.21 -64.34 9.76
N LYS A 522 7.29 -63.01 9.60
CA LYS A 522 6.12 -62.12 9.71
C LYS A 522 5.35 -62.12 8.40
N THR A 523 4.05 -62.39 8.47
CA THR A 523 3.12 -62.38 7.32
C THR A 523 1.84 -61.65 7.72
N SER A 524 1.01 -61.26 6.74
CA SER A 524 -0.32 -60.71 7.04
C SER A 524 -1.20 -61.77 7.72
N LEU A 525 -2.16 -61.34 8.53
CA LEU A 525 -3.02 -62.24 9.29
C LEU A 525 -3.83 -63.16 8.36
N GLU A 526 -4.30 -62.62 7.23
CA GLU A 526 -5.04 -63.35 6.21
C GLU A 526 -4.17 -64.45 5.58
N LEU A 527 -2.90 -64.13 5.29
CA LEU A 527 -1.96 -65.08 4.73
C LEU A 527 -1.56 -66.16 5.74
N LYS A 528 -1.35 -65.77 6.99
CA LYS A 528 -1.11 -66.69 8.11
C LYS A 528 -2.27 -67.69 8.26
N ASN A 529 -3.51 -67.22 8.20
CA ASN A 529 -4.70 -68.07 8.32
C ASN A 529 -4.83 -69.07 7.15
N LEU A 530 -4.50 -68.64 5.93
CA LEU A 530 -4.52 -69.50 4.74
C LEU A 530 -3.45 -70.62 4.84
N ILE A 531 -2.21 -70.27 5.16
CA ILE A 531 -1.09 -71.22 5.30
C ILE A 531 -1.36 -72.21 6.45
N PHE A 532 -1.89 -71.72 7.57
CA PHE A 532 -2.30 -72.54 8.70
C PHE A 532 -3.34 -73.60 8.32
N THR A 533 -4.36 -73.19 7.56
CA THR A 533 -5.45 -74.09 7.14
C THR A 533 -4.91 -75.20 6.24
N ILE A 534 -4.01 -74.86 5.30
CA ILE A 534 -3.38 -75.83 4.39
C ILE A 534 -2.50 -76.80 5.16
N ASN A 535 -1.66 -76.31 6.08
CA ASN A 535 -0.78 -77.15 6.89
C ASN A 535 -1.59 -78.11 7.78
N LYS A 536 -2.70 -77.63 8.37
CA LYS A 536 -3.59 -78.46 9.18
C LYS A 536 -4.20 -79.61 8.38
N VAL A 537 -4.58 -79.38 7.11
CA VAL A 537 -5.10 -80.43 6.22
C VAL A 537 -4.02 -81.47 5.91
N ILE A 538 -2.79 -81.04 5.62
CA ILE A 538 -1.65 -81.92 5.30
C ILE A 538 -1.27 -82.79 6.51
N LEU A 539 -1.15 -82.19 7.70
CA LEU A 539 -0.79 -82.90 8.92
C LEU A 539 -1.85 -83.91 9.35
N GLN A 540 -3.14 -83.54 9.28
CA GLN A 540 -4.23 -84.47 9.58
C GLN A 540 -4.26 -85.67 8.64
N PHE A 541 -3.78 -85.49 7.40
CA PHE A 541 -3.64 -86.57 6.44
C PHE A 541 -2.47 -87.50 6.79
N GLN A 542 -1.29 -86.94 7.07
CA GLN A 542 -0.09 -87.69 7.44
C GLN A 542 -0.24 -88.46 8.76
N GLU A 543 -0.80 -87.83 9.80
CA GLU A 543 -1.00 -88.45 11.11
C GLU A 543 -1.96 -89.64 11.04
N LYS A 544 -3.03 -89.55 10.23
CA LYS A 544 -3.99 -90.64 10.02
C LYS A 544 -3.44 -91.80 9.19
N ILE A 545 -2.39 -91.58 8.40
CA ILE A 545 -1.68 -92.64 7.67
C ILE A 545 -0.68 -93.34 8.61
N ASN A 546 0.12 -92.57 9.34
CA ASN A 546 1.12 -93.13 10.26
C ASN A 546 0.49 -93.96 11.39
N LYS A 547 -0.64 -93.51 11.97
CA LYS A 547 -1.35 -94.26 13.03
C LYS A 547 -1.92 -95.60 12.59
N LYS A 548 -2.05 -95.87 11.28
CA LYS A 548 -2.58 -97.13 10.74
C LYS A 548 -1.52 -98.05 10.13
N LEU A 549 -0.29 -97.57 9.92
CA LEU A 549 0.84 -98.41 9.49
C LEU A 549 1.43 -99.27 10.63
N GLN A 550 1.15 -98.95 11.90
CA GLN A 550 1.64 -99.71 13.06
C GLN A 550 0.76 -100.91 13.47
N ASN A 551 -0.49 -101.00 13.02
CA ASN A 551 -1.37 -102.14 13.32
C ASN A 551 -1.56 -103.00 12.08
N LYS A 552 -0.75 -104.07 11.97
CA LYS A 552 -0.93 -105.12 10.97
C LYS A 552 -2.06 -106.06 11.41
N GLU A 553 -3.24 -105.91 10.81
CA GLU A 553 -3.86 -106.94 9.97
C GLU A 553 -5.23 -106.46 9.41
N ASP A 554 -5.44 -106.80 8.14
CA ASP A 554 -6.57 -106.60 7.22
C ASP A 554 -7.50 -105.39 7.36
N ASN A 555 -7.15 -104.30 6.66
CA ASN A 555 -8.16 -103.33 6.17
C ASN A 555 -7.71 -102.52 4.94
N PHE A 556 -7.19 -103.19 3.91
CA PHE A 556 -6.72 -102.55 2.68
C PHE A 556 -7.80 -101.68 1.97
N SER A 557 -9.08 -102.06 2.06
CA SER A 557 -10.22 -101.34 1.44
C SER A 557 -10.43 -99.93 2.01
N GLN A 558 -10.33 -99.75 3.34
CA GLN A 558 -10.45 -98.42 3.94
C GLN A 558 -9.28 -97.50 3.60
N ILE A 559 -8.07 -98.05 3.46
CA ILE A 559 -6.87 -97.30 3.10
C ILE A 559 -6.99 -96.81 1.65
N GLN A 560 -7.47 -97.66 0.74
CA GLN A 560 -7.73 -97.29 -0.65
C GLN A 560 -8.75 -96.16 -0.76
N LYS A 561 -9.88 -96.24 -0.04
CA LYS A 561 -10.92 -95.19 -0.05
C LYS A 561 -10.37 -93.82 0.37
N LYS A 562 -9.39 -93.80 1.29
CA LYS A 562 -8.76 -92.55 1.76
C LYS A 562 -7.77 -91.98 0.75
N TYR A 563 -6.92 -92.82 0.14
CA TYR A 563 -6.05 -92.35 -0.93
C TYR A 563 -6.86 -91.84 -2.13
N LEU A 564 -7.97 -92.50 -2.49
CA LEU A 564 -8.90 -92.00 -3.52
C LEU A 564 -9.51 -90.63 -3.15
N LYS A 565 -9.92 -90.43 -1.91
CA LYS A 565 -10.40 -89.10 -1.45
C LYS A 565 -9.30 -88.03 -1.54
N SER A 566 -8.07 -88.40 -1.22
CA SER A 566 -6.92 -87.48 -1.17
C SER A 566 -6.41 -87.14 -2.57
N ILE A 567 -6.51 -88.09 -3.50
CA ILE A 567 -6.35 -87.84 -4.93
C ILE A 567 -7.32 -86.74 -5.39
N ASN A 568 -8.62 -86.81 -5.04
CA ASN A 568 -9.57 -85.75 -5.38
C ASN A 568 -9.21 -84.39 -4.75
N THR A 569 -8.74 -84.39 -3.50
CA THR A 569 -8.28 -83.16 -2.84
C THR A 569 -7.05 -82.57 -3.54
N PHE A 570 -5.99 -83.36 -3.75
CA PHE A 570 -4.78 -82.88 -4.42
C PHE A 570 -5.04 -82.50 -5.88
N TYR A 571 -5.96 -83.17 -6.56
CA TYR A 571 -6.43 -82.78 -7.88
C TYR A 571 -7.13 -81.42 -7.86
N THR A 572 -8.03 -81.18 -6.90
CA THR A 572 -8.73 -79.88 -6.73
C THR A 572 -7.76 -78.73 -6.49
N PHE A 573 -6.70 -78.97 -5.73
CA PHE A 573 -5.65 -77.98 -5.46
C PHE A 573 -4.52 -77.97 -6.50
N SER A 574 -4.64 -78.74 -7.59
CA SER A 574 -3.62 -78.88 -8.63
C SER A 574 -2.22 -79.27 -8.11
N HIS A 575 -2.16 -79.99 -6.99
CA HIS A 575 -0.93 -80.34 -6.30
C HIS A 575 -0.37 -81.67 -6.82
N LYS A 576 0.36 -81.59 -7.94
CA LYS A 576 0.80 -82.74 -8.75
C LYS A 576 1.66 -83.73 -7.98
N THR A 577 2.59 -83.27 -7.14
CA THR A 577 3.50 -84.16 -6.37
C THR A 577 2.72 -85.02 -5.37
N GLY A 578 1.80 -84.40 -4.62
CA GLY A 578 0.90 -85.11 -3.69
C GLY A 578 -0.05 -86.08 -4.39
N LEU A 579 -0.52 -85.73 -5.59
CA LEU A 579 -1.31 -86.61 -6.46
C LEU A 579 -0.49 -87.84 -6.88
N GLY A 580 0.73 -87.64 -7.37
CA GLY A 580 1.65 -88.70 -7.78
C GLY A 580 2.01 -89.66 -6.64
N MET A 581 2.31 -89.13 -5.45
CA MET A 581 2.58 -89.95 -4.25
C MET A 581 1.35 -90.79 -3.85
N CYS A 582 0.15 -90.22 -3.85
CA CYS A 582 -1.06 -90.97 -3.50
C CYS A 582 -1.33 -92.12 -4.48
N LEU A 583 -1.12 -91.89 -5.77
CA LEU A 583 -1.30 -92.90 -6.82
C LEU A 583 -0.25 -94.01 -6.72
N ASN A 584 1.01 -93.67 -6.45
CA ASN A 584 2.09 -94.66 -6.25
C ASN A 584 1.87 -95.49 -4.97
N ASN A 585 1.38 -94.88 -3.89
CA ASN A 585 1.03 -95.65 -2.69
C ASN A 585 -0.20 -96.54 -2.91
N LEU A 586 -1.15 -96.11 -3.74
CA LEU A 586 -2.31 -96.93 -4.13
C LEU A 586 -1.88 -98.13 -4.98
N SER A 587 -0.91 -97.97 -5.89
CA SER A 587 -0.38 -99.07 -6.69
C SER A 587 0.31 -100.12 -5.83
N VAL A 588 1.14 -99.70 -4.88
CA VAL A 588 1.78 -100.59 -3.90
C VAL A 588 0.74 -101.35 -3.08
N LEU A 589 -0.34 -100.68 -2.64
CA LEU A 589 -1.43 -101.35 -1.92
C LEU A 589 -2.13 -102.42 -2.77
N TYR A 590 -2.42 -102.15 -4.04
CA TYR A 590 -3.01 -103.14 -4.94
C TYR A 590 -2.05 -104.30 -5.23
N MET A 591 -0.74 -104.04 -5.30
CA MET A 591 0.28 -105.08 -5.42
C MET A 591 0.31 -106.00 -4.19
N LEU A 592 0.22 -105.44 -2.98
CA LEU A 592 0.14 -106.22 -1.74
C LEU A 592 -1.15 -107.06 -1.65
N GLN A 593 -2.24 -106.60 -2.26
CA GLN A 593 -3.47 -107.39 -2.43
C GLN A 593 -3.42 -108.40 -3.58
N LYS A 594 -2.29 -108.54 -4.28
CA LYS A 594 -2.11 -109.38 -5.47
C LYS A 594 -3.01 -108.98 -6.66
N ASN A 595 -3.55 -107.76 -6.67
CA ASN A 595 -4.29 -107.20 -7.81
C ASN A 595 -3.35 -106.40 -8.71
N TYR A 596 -2.54 -107.13 -9.47
CA TYR A 596 -1.43 -106.55 -10.24
C TYR A 596 -1.90 -105.64 -11.37
N GLN A 597 -3.06 -105.91 -11.99
CA GLN A 597 -3.57 -105.07 -13.07
C GLN A 597 -3.87 -103.65 -12.60
N LYS A 598 -4.63 -103.50 -11.51
CA LYS A 598 -4.90 -102.17 -10.92
C LYS A 598 -3.63 -101.52 -10.39
N ALA A 599 -2.70 -102.30 -9.85
CA ALA A 599 -1.41 -101.77 -9.42
C ALA A 599 -0.66 -101.11 -10.59
N ILE A 600 -0.60 -101.78 -11.74
CA ILE A 600 0.02 -101.25 -12.96
C ILE A 600 -0.71 -99.99 -13.45
N ASP A 601 -2.04 -99.99 -13.47
CA ASP A 601 -2.82 -98.82 -13.92
C ASP A 601 -2.50 -97.58 -13.06
N PHE A 602 -2.54 -97.73 -11.73
CA PHE A 602 -2.23 -96.62 -10.82
C PHE A 602 -0.76 -96.20 -10.87
N MET A 603 0.16 -97.15 -11.06
CA MET A 603 1.59 -96.87 -11.21
C MET A 603 1.88 -96.12 -12.53
N ASN A 604 1.19 -96.45 -13.62
CA ASN A 604 1.30 -95.75 -14.89
C ASN A 604 0.79 -94.32 -14.79
N ILE A 605 -0.34 -94.10 -14.11
CA ILE A 605 -0.85 -92.73 -13.87
C ILE A 605 0.11 -91.94 -12.99
N ALA A 606 0.68 -92.57 -11.93
CA ALA A 606 1.70 -91.94 -11.10
C ALA A 606 2.94 -91.56 -11.90
N ASN A 607 3.40 -92.43 -12.80
CA ASN A 607 4.54 -92.18 -13.70
C ASN A 607 4.25 -91.06 -14.69
N LEU A 608 3.04 -91.00 -15.27
CA LEU A 608 2.65 -89.89 -16.15
C LEU A 608 2.70 -88.54 -15.43
N ILE A 609 2.18 -88.48 -14.21
CA ILE A 609 2.25 -87.25 -13.38
C ILE A 609 3.70 -86.94 -13.01
N THR A 610 4.51 -87.95 -12.69
CA THR A 610 5.94 -87.77 -12.38
C THR A 610 6.72 -87.24 -13.59
N ASN A 611 6.40 -87.74 -14.79
CA ASN A 611 6.99 -87.24 -16.04
C ASN A 611 6.54 -85.81 -16.34
N GLN A 612 5.27 -85.46 -16.11
CA GLN A 612 4.79 -84.08 -16.24
C GLN A 612 5.52 -83.13 -15.26
N ILE A 613 5.72 -83.55 -14.01
CA ILE A 613 6.50 -82.78 -13.02
C ILE A 613 7.95 -82.64 -13.49
N PHE A 614 8.55 -83.70 -14.03
CA PHE A 614 9.92 -83.68 -14.55
C PHE A 614 10.06 -82.76 -15.77
N GLU A 615 9.12 -82.81 -16.71
CA GLU A 615 9.08 -81.91 -17.88
C GLU A 615 8.84 -80.45 -17.48
N GLU A 616 7.95 -80.18 -16.52
CA GLU A 616 7.71 -78.84 -15.99
C GLU A 616 8.94 -78.28 -15.26
N ASN A 617 9.63 -79.12 -14.47
CA ASN A 617 10.85 -78.74 -13.77
C ASN A 617 12.02 -78.51 -14.73
N THR A 618 12.13 -79.32 -15.79
CA THR A 618 13.17 -79.12 -16.83
C THR A 618 12.88 -77.90 -17.70
N GLN A 619 11.62 -77.64 -18.07
CA GLN A 619 11.20 -76.39 -18.74
C GLN A 619 11.44 -75.16 -17.84
N SER A 620 11.14 -75.26 -16.55
CA SER A 620 11.43 -74.24 -15.54
C SER A 620 12.93 -73.95 -15.44
N LEU A 621 13.79 -74.97 -15.40
CA LEU A 621 15.25 -74.82 -15.41
C LEU A 621 15.76 -74.17 -16.72
N ILE A 622 15.21 -74.54 -17.87
CA ILE A 622 15.52 -73.93 -19.17
C ILE A 622 15.08 -72.45 -19.21
N LEU A 623 13.91 -72.12 -18.66
CA LEU A 623 13.39 -70.76 -18.58
C LEU A 623 14.18 -69.91 -17.58
N THR A 624 14.58 -70.48 -16.45
CA THR A 624 15.38 -69.80 -15.41
C THR A 624 16.79 -69.49 -15.92
N ASN A 625 17.39 -70.40 -16.71
CA ASN A 625 18.65 -70.14 -17.41
C ASN A 625 18.52 -69.09 -18.53
N LYS A 626 17.38 -69.01 -19.22
CA LYS A 626 17.07 -67.92 -20.18
C LYS A 626 16.84 -66.58 -19.48
N ILE A 627 16.13 -66.54 -18.36
CA ILE A 627 15.87 -65.31 -17.58
C ILE A 627 17.13 -64.82 -16.88
N ALA A 628 17.99 -65.70 -16.36
CA ALA A 628 19.30 -65.33 -15.81
C ALA A 628 20.19 -64.65 -16.89
N LYS A 629 20.10 -65.11 -18.14
CA LYS A 629 20.78 -64.52 -19.31
C LYS A 629 20.14 -63.20 -19.80
N ILE A 630 18.86 -62.95 -19.50
CA ILE A 630 18.16 -61.69 -19.81
C ILE A 630 18.37 -60.65 -18.70
N ASN A 631 18.40 -61.07 -17.43
CA ASN A 631 18.59 -60.19 -16.28
C ASN A 631 20.02 -59.65 -16.18
N SER A 632 21.05 -60.38 -16.63
CA SER A 632 22.40 -59.81 -16.77
C SER A 632 22.43 -58.66 -17.79
N ASN A 633 21.64 -58.74 -18.86
CA ASN A 633 21.51 -57.68 -19.87
C ASN A 633 20.58 -56.53 -19.41
N GLN A 634 19.53 -56.81 -18.64
CA GLN A 634 18.64 -55.78 -18.07
C GLN A 634 19.26 -55.04 -16.87
N MET A 635 20.13 -55.67 -16.07
CA MET A 635 20.82 -54.97 -14.98
C MET A 635 21.76 -53.87 -15.50
N GLN A 636 22.40 -54.06 -16.66
CA GLN A 636 23.18 -53.01 -17.33
C GLN A 636 22.29 -51.88 -17.87
N ALA A 637 21.05 -52.17 -18.31
CA ALA A 637 20.09 -51.16 -18.75
C ALA A 637 19.48 -50.37 -17.57
N ILE A 638 19.20 -51.04 -16.44
CA ILE A 638 18.68 -50.42 -15.20
C ILE A 638 19.76 -49.57 -14.51
N GLN A 639 21.03 -49.96 -14.56
CA GLN A 639 22.13 -49.09 -14.11
C GLN A 639 22.25 -47.81 -14.95
N ARG A 640 21.96 -47.87 -16.26
CA ARG A 640 21.92 -46.68 -17.14
C ARG A 640 20.71 -45.78 -16.89
N THR A 641 19.55 -46.33 -16.54
CA THR A 641 18.35 -45.53 -16.18
C THR A 641 18.41 -44.95 -14.77
N LYS A 642 19.01 -45.67 -13.81
CA LYS A 642 19.22 -45.17 -12.44
C LYS A 642 20.28 -44.05 -12.37
N PHE A 643 21.23 -44.03 -13.31
CA PHE A 643 22.18 -42.91 -13.47
C PHE A 643 21.52 -41.66 -14.08
N SER A 644 20.54 -41.83 -14.98
CA SER A 644 19.82 -40.70 -15.60
C SER A 644 18.75 -40.09 -14.68
N PHE A 645 18.07 -40.88 -13.85
CA PHE A 645 17.15 -40.35 -12.82
C PHE A 645 17.87 -39.60 -11.70
N ASN A 646 19.03 -40.07 -11.23
CA ASN A 646 19.85 -39.34 -10.25
C ASN A 646 20.40 -38.00 -10.80
N LEU A 647 20.55 -37.87 -12.12
CA LEU A 647 20.95 -36.63 -12.78
C LEU A 647 19.78 -35.63 -12.85
N ILE A 648 18.56 -36.12 -13.09
CA ILE A 648 17.32 -35.32 -13.11
C ILE A 648 16.95 -34.83 -11.71
N ASP A 649 17.07 -35.68 -10.68
CA ASP A 649 16.81 -35.27 -9.30
C ASP A 649 17.82 -34.24 -8.78
N LYS A 650 19.10 -34.36 -9.17
CA LYS A 650 20.13 -33.33 -8.89
C LYS A 650 19.87 -32.01 -9.62
N LEU A 651 19.37 -32.05 -10.85
CA LEU A 651 18.99 -30.84 -11.60
C LEU A 651 17.75 -30.18 -10.99
N PHE A 652 16.75 -30.96 -10.57
CA PHE A 652 15.52 -30.48 -9.95
C PHE A 652 15.77 -29.83 -8.56
N LEU A 653 16.64 -30.44 -7.74
CA LEU A 653 17.06 -29.87 -6.44
C LEU A 653 17.89 -28.58 -6.58
N ASN A 654 18.72 -28.46 -7.62
CA ASN A 654 19.48 -27.23 -7.89
C ASN A 654 18.59 -26.08 -8.39
N VAL A 655 17.54 -26.38 -9.16
CA VAL A 655 16.53 -25.40 -9.60
C VAL A 655 15.71 -24.89 -8.41
N ILE A 656 15.30 -25.77 -7.50
CA ILE A 656 14.55 -25.38 -6.28
C ILE A 656 15.43 -24.54 -5.33
N LYS A 657 16.72 -24.86 -5.19
CA LYS A 657 17.67 -24.01 -4.43
C LYS A 657 17.84 -22.61 -5.03
N LEU A 658 17.82 -22.46 -6.35
CA LEU A 658 17.89 -21.16 -7.04
C LEU A 658 16.61 -20.32 -6.87
N ILE A 659 15.45 -20.96 -6.69
CA ILE A 659 14.15 -20.29 -6.50
C ILE A 659 13.96 -19.80 -5.06
N ILE A 660 14.53 -20.49 -4.06
CA ILE A 660 14.26 -20.21 -2.64
C ILE A 660 15.22 -19.15 -2.05
N GLN A 661 16.34 -18.81 -2.69
CA GLN A 661 17.42 -18.05 -2.04
C GLN A 661 17.56 -16.55 -2.36
N LYS A 662 16.59 -15.87 -3.02
CA LYS A 662 16.68 -14.41 -3.19
C LYS A 662 15.32 -13.69 -3.00
N PRO A 663 15.26 -12.62 -2.18
CA PRO A 663 14.08 -11.78 -2.06
C PRO A 663 14.02 -10.85 -3.28
N VAL A 664 12.94 -10.92 -4.05
CA VAL A 664 12.78 -10.15 -5.29
C VAL A 664 11.67 -9.12 -5.15
N SER A 665 12.01 -7.86 -5.44
CA SER A 665 11.11 -6.72 -5.52
C SER A 665 10.35 -6.68 -6.86
N LYS A 666 9.23 -5.95 -6.88
CA LYS A 666 8.18 -5.93 -7.91
C LYS A 666 8.60 -5.59 -9.36
N LEU A 667 9.85 -5.23 -9.64
CA LEU A 667 10.29 -4.87 -11.00
C LEU A 667 10.94 -6.02 -11.80
N GLN A 668 11.18 -7.19 -11.18
CA GLN A 668 11.94 -8.29 -11.82
C GLN A 668 11.07 -9.41 -12.42
N THR A 669 9.74 -9.32 -12.34
CA THR A 669 8.83 -10.40 -12.80
C THR A 669 8.78 -10.54 -14.33
N ARG A 670 9.05 -9.47 -15.09
CA ARG A 670 9.08 -9.51 -16.56
C ARG A 670 10.37 -10.09 -17.15
N LEU A 671 11.51 -9.95 -16.45
CA LEU A 671 12.78 -10.56 -16.89
C LEU A 671 12.80 -12.09 -16.68
N TYR A 672 12.11 -12.57 -15.63
CA TYR A 672 12.02 -14.01 -15.33
C TYR A 672 11.15 -14.80 -16.32
N GLN A 673 10.10 -14.18 -16.89
CA GLN A 673 9.26 -14.83 -17.91
C GLN A 673 10.02 -15.07 -19.22
N ILE A 674 10.93 -14.17 -19.60
CA ILE A 674 11.72 -14.28 -20.84
C ILE A 674 12.80 -15.36 -20.69
N ASN A 675 13.48 -15.43 -19.54
CA ASN A 675 14.50 -16.46 -19.29
C ASN A 675 13.91 -17.87 -19.07
N PHE A 676 12.68 -17.97 -18.54
CA PHE A 676 11.99 -19.26 -18.37
C PHE A 676 11.60 -19.89 -19.71
N ILE A 677 11.17 -19.06 -20.67
CA ILE A 677 10.84 -19.51 -22.03
C ILE A 677 12.09 -19.92 -22.81
N GLN A 678 13.21 -19.17 -22.69
CA GLN A 678 14.49 -19.57 -23.29
C GLN A 678 15.05 -20.86 -22.70
N MET A 679 14.86 -21.11 -21.40
CA MET A 679 15.29 -22.35 -20.74
C MET A 679 14.47 -23.56 -21.21
N ILE A 680 13.15 -23.40 -21.41
CA ILE A 680 12.28 -24.45 -21.96
C ILE A 680 12.66 -24.79 -23.41
N MET A 681 12.99 -23.79 -24.23
CA MET A 681 13.45 -24.03 -25.61
C MET A 681 14.80 -24.74 -25.66
N MET A 682 15.74 -24.43 -24.74
CA MET A 682 17.04 -25.10 -24.66
C MET A 682 16.92 -26.56 -24.19
N ILE A 683 15.97 -26.85 -23.30
CA ILE A 683 15.65 -28.20 -22.83
C ILE A 683 14.95 -29.00 -23.94
N GLN A 684 14.05 -28.39 -24.72
CA GLN A 684 13.41 -29.02 -25.87
C GLN A 684 14.40 -29.32 -27.01
N MET A 685 15.36 -28.44 -27.29
CA MET A 685 16.41 -28.71 -28.28
C MET A 685 17.31 -29.88 -27.89
N LYS A 686 17.74 -29.97 -26.62
CA LYS A 686 18.57 -31.10 -26.15
C LYS A 686 17.82 -32.44 -26.04
N LEU A 687 16.51 -32.41 -25.82
CA LEU A 687 15.65 -33.61 -25.84
C LEU A 687 15.38 -34.12 -27.26
N LYS A 688 15.36 -33.21 -28.25
CA LYS A 688 15.13 -33.56 -29.67
C LYS A 688 16.33 -34.29 -30.29
N ASP A 689 17.55 -33.95 -29.86
CA ASP A 689 18.78 -34.61 -30.35
C ASP A 689 19.00 -36.01 -29.75
N SER A 690 18.30 -36.38 -28.67
CA SER A 690 18.52 -37.65 -27.95
C SER A 690 17.47 -38.75 -28.19
N ILE A 691 16.44 -38.53 -29.02
CA ILE A 691 15.31 -39.46 -29.16
C ILE A 691 15.01 -39.74 -30.65
N ASN A 692 15.75 -40.68 -31.25
CA ASN A 692 15.30 -41.39 -32.47
C ASN A 692 14.38 -42.56 -32.09
N ASN A 693 13.21 -42.26 -31.53
CA ASN A 693 12.17 -43.26 -31.27
C ASN A 693 10.83 -42.81 -31.89
N PRO A 694 10.36 -43.45 -32.97
CA PRO A 694 9.18 -43.03 -33.73
C PRO A 694 7.88 -43.05 -32.92
N PHE A 695 7.84 -43.78 -31.80
CA PHE A 695 6.62 -43.95 -31.01
C PHE A 695 6.29 -42.75 -30.11
N LEU A 696 7.29 -41.93 -29.76
CA LEU A 696 7.08 -40.74 -28.91
C LEU A 696 6.64 -39.50 -29.71
N VAL A 697 7.09 -39.40 -30.97
CA VAL A 697 6.75 -38.30 -31.89
C VAL A 697 5.26 -38.29 -32.22
N THR A 698 4.63 -39.46 -32.31
CA THR A 698 3.19 -39.61 -32.57
C THR A 698 2.31 -39.22 -31.38
N MET A 699 2.85 -39.22 -30.15
CA MET A 699 2.11 -38.86 -28.95
C MET A 699 2.17 -37.35 -28.66
N ILE A 700 3.28 -36.69 -29.02
CA ILE A 700 3.47 -35.24 -28.85
C ILE A 700 2.70 -34.45 -29.92
N ASN A 701 2.56 -34.95 -31.14
CA ASN A 701 1.77 -34.27 -32.19
C ASN A 701 0.25 -34.35 -31.98
N LYS A 702 -0.21 -35.01 -30.92
CA LYS A 702 -1.64 -35.22 -30.61
C LYS A 702 -2.13 -34.43 -29.38
N PHE A 703 -1.24 -33.67 -28.73
CA PHE A 703 -1.50 -32.69 -27.69
C PHE A 703 -1.07 -31.31 -28.19
#